data_AF-A0A522BU43-F1
#
_entry.id   AF-A0A522BU43-F1
#
_cell.length_a   1.000
_cell.length_b   1.000
_cell.length_c   1.000
_cell.angle_alpha   90.00
_cell.angle_beta   90.00
_cell.angle_gamma   90.00
#
_symmetry.space_group_name_H-M   'P 1'
#
loop_
_entity.id
_entity.type
_entity.pdbx_description
1 polymer ?
#
loop_
_entity_poly.entity_id
_entity_poly.type
_entity_poly.pdbx_seq_one_letter_code
_entity_poly.pdbx_strand_id
1 'polypeptide(L)'
;MKSHARSIAQTKLLTTTLTCSLITAACGGGGGSSGSAASTEDAQARVIAVAKTTTSTTKYTLVVRAKGVLAGGIGPVMRVLVNGSAVGEAEVKSTTYADYPFTLSAAVAPSSRIDVVFTNDAVVGTEGRDLFVESVLVNGATLKPTDSGVTLDIGSGAAAFDGLNVIPGQSALYWDAALRFKAPASTTTANVRVRAKSTSAAGVGPIMAVRADGTEIGRIEVRSTDYADFAFPLPTSAPTPARIDVVFTNDGSSGTEDRNLYVESVAVGGKTLKPGDTGATIDMGSGAAAWDGVNVIPAQTAILWDAALRLLTTGAAAPAPTPAPAPTPAPTPTPAPTPAPAPAPTPAPAPAPAASSVIIPTSTAVNITSMGAVCDGKTDNSAAIDKAIASAKSKGVAVLIPAGTCAYSRVIKLDGVKLYGSGDTSVLYALNSSNEAIFMYGTGAEVRQVKLSGVKATTRLAAWEATRITLFAAKNFVIDHVTIDGSAAAGIQTADATNNGSITYNTIKDTLADSIHMTDNASYITVANNRIENAGDDGIAVVSYKNDGGMVNNITARNNVVINNKWGRQMSVVGGSKVLYENNWLENNNAGYACIYLAQENPYATYGAHDVIVQRNTLKNCGSGSTGHGAVMVYSDGAEANTNIQLVRNDITQNGQTGIRIFSSLNTGITVDSNKITGANPALSITTPNVTVVNYVSGVVGYVAP
;
A
#
# COMPACT_ATOMS: atom_id res chain seq x y z
N MET A 1 -55.75 37.37 -26.46
CA MET A 1 -55.88 37.66 -25.02
C MET A 1 -54.48 37.87 -24.45
N LYS A 2 -54.26 39.06 -23.84
CA LYS A 2 -53.30 39.46 -22.78
C LYS A 2 -52.09 38.53 -22.49
N SER A 3 -50.84 38.96 -22.28
CA SER A 3 -50.18 40.28 -22.19
C SER A 3 -48.71 40.07 -21.73
N HIS A 4 -47.76 40.79 -22.34
CA HIS A 4 -46.52 41.38 -21.73
C HIS A 4 -45.37 40.44 -21.35
N ALA A 5 -44.09 40.80 -21.29
CA ALA A 5 -43.24 41.87 -21.83
C ALA A 5 -41.77 41.54 -21.42
N ARG A 6 -40.79 42.18 -22.08
CA ARG A 6 -39.32 41.98 -22.04
C ARG A 6 -38.59 42.50 -20.77
N SER A 7 -37.34 42.07 -20.57
CA SER A 7 -36.09 42.85 -20.23
C SER A 7 -35.20 42.11 -19.20
N ILE A 8 -34.00 41.59 -19.53
CA ILE A 8 -32.64 42.19 -19.58
C ILE A 8 -32.19 42.94 -18.30
N ALA A 9 -31.16 42.40 -17.62
CA ALA A 9 -30.11 43.09 -16.85
C ALA A 9 -29.01 42.04 -16.47
N GLN A 10 -27.91 41.93 -17.20
CA GLN A 10 -26.57 42.51 -16.96
C GLN A 10 -26.00 42.40 -15.53
N THR A 11 -25.02 41.51 -15.42
CA THR A 11 -24.08 41.24 -14.33
C THR A 11 -23.09 42.40 -14.13
N LYS A 12 -22.86 42.82 -12.89
CA LYS A 12 -21.73 43.68 -12.51
C LYS A 12 -20.94 43.06 -11.35
N LEU A 13 -19.67 42.85 -11.65
CA LEU A 13 -18.55 42.44 -10.81
C LEU A 13 -18.17 43.60 -9.86
N LEU A 14 -17.88 43.33 -8.59
CA LEU A 14 -17.10 44.24 -7.76
C LEU A 14 -16.17 43.45 -6.83
N THR A 15 -14.89 43.50 -7.17
CA THR A 15 -13.72 43.13 -6.39
C THR A 15 -13.40 44.23 -5.39
N THR A 16 -12.97 43.89 -4.16
CA THR A 16 -12.22 44.84 -3.32
C THR A 16 -11.16 44.09 -2.51
N THR A 17 -9.90 44.37 -2.87
CA THR A 17 -8.66 44.01 -2.20
C THR A 17 -8.40 45.01 -1.07
N LEU A 18 -7.89 44.55 0.08
CA LEU A 18 -7.32 45.45 1.09
C LEU A 18 -5.96 44.91 1.55
N THR A 19 -4.91 45.60 1.10
CA THR A 19 -3.55 45.59 1.63
C THR A 19 -3.40 46.72 2.65
N CYS A 20 -2.69 46.49 3.76
CA CYS A 20 -2.00 47.60 4.44
C CYS A 20 -0.80 47.11 5.28
N SER A 21 0.34 47.78 5.09
CA SER A 21 1.62 47.58 5.79
C SER A 21 1.85 48.69 6.84
N LEU A 22 2.31 48.25 8.01
CA LEU A 22 3.20 48.82 9.04
C LEU A 22 3.51 50.34 9.16
N ILE A 23 3.31 50.81 10.42
CA ILE A 23 4.19 51.62 11.33
C ILE A 23 4.55 53.08 10.98
N THR A 24 4.15 54.02 11.86
CA THR A 24 5.02 54.83 12.74
C THR A 24 4.20 55.77 13.63
N ALA A 25 4.49 55.83 14.92
CA ALA A 25 4.17 56.97 15.78
C ALA A 25 5.30 57.13 16.81
N ALA A 26 5.84 58.35 16.92
CA ALA A 26 6.86 58.75 17.88
C ALA A 26 6.38 59.98 18.67
N CYS A 27 7.03 60.18 19.82
CA CYS A 27 6.88 61.23 20.85
C CYS A 27 5.64 61.09 21.74
N GLY A 28 5.70 61.12 23.07
CA GLY A 28 6.69 61.49 24.11
C GLY A 28 5.84 61.87 25.35
N GLY A 29 6.21 61.83 26.62
CA GLY A 29 7.42 61.52 27.39
C GLY A 29 7.08 61.72 28.89
N GLY A 30 8.05 61.41 29.78
CA GLY A 30 8.07 61.75 31.22
C GLY A 30 7.25 60.81 32.13
N GLY A 31 7.69 60.35 33.29
CA GLY A 31 8.88 60.56 34.12
C GLY A 31 8.51 60.14 35.57
N GLY A 32 9.46 59.62 36.36
CA GLY A 32 9.35 59.60 37.84
C GLY A 32 9.13 58.27 38.57
N SER A 33 10.24 57.62 38.94
CA SER A 33 10.62 57.06 40.25
C SER A 33 9.66 56.28 41.20
N SER A 34 10.18 55.10 41.59
CA SER A 34 10.32 54.50 42.94
C SER A 34 9.14 53.85 43.69
N GLY A 35 9.38 52.62 44.20
CA GLY A 35 8.97 52.23 45.56
C GLY A 35 8.05 51.01 45.75
N SER A 36 8.65 49.83 45.93
CA SER A 36 8.37 48.77 46.92
C SER A 36 6.97 48.60 47.61
N ALA A 37 6.49 47.34 47.50
CA ALA A 37 5.82 46.48 48.52
C ALA A 37 4.32 46.61 48.88
N ALA A 38 3.66 45.46 48.64
CA ALA A 38 2.75 44.69 49.50
C ALA A 38 1.35 45.21 49.93
N SER A 39 0.38 44.32 49.68
CA SER A 39 -0.71 43.83 50.55
C SER A 39 -2.17 44.22 50.22
N THR A 40 -2.92 43.13 50.00
CA THR A 40 -4.31 42.80 50.40
C THR A 40 -5.50 43.36 49.63
N GLU A 41 -6.38 42.38 49.36
CA GLU A 41 -7.69 42.35 48.71
C GLU A 41 -8.69 43.41 49.21
N ASP A 42 -9.50 43.95 48.30
CA ASP A 42 -10.97 43.81 48.40
C ASP A 42 -11.62 44.05 47.02
N ALA A 43 -12.82 43.49 46.86
CA ALA A 43 -13.36 42.97 45.63
C ALA A 43 -14.27 43.94 44.83
N GLN A 44 -14.36 43.61 43.54
CA GLN A 44 -15.48 43.83 42.61
C GLN A 44 -15.81 45.25 42.11
N ALA A 45 -15.38 45.53 40.88
CA ALA A 45 -16.27 46.04 39.83
C ALA A 45 -15.75 45.60 38.44
N ARG A 46 -16.64 44.98 37.65
CA ARG A 46 -16.39 44.47 36.30
C ARG A 46 -15.93 45.58 35.36
N VAL A 47 -14.68 45.48 34.88
CA VAL A 47 -14.21 46.16 33.68
C VAL A 47 -13.87 45.08 32.67
N ILE A 48 -14.51 45.15 31.49
CA ILE A 48 -14.19 44.34 30.32
C ILE A 48 -12.77 44.72 29.90
N ALA A 49 -11.79 43.92 30.32
CA ALA A 49 -10.44 44.01 29.81
C ALA A 49 -10.47 43.55 28.35
N VAL A 50 -10.20 44.47 27.43
CA VAL A 50 -9.86 44.16 26.04
C VAL A 50 -8.61 43.30 26.08
N ALA A 51 -8.78 41.99 25.90
CA ALA A 51 -7.67 41.07 25.79
C ALA A 51 -6.83 41.45 24.57
N LYS A 52 -5.61 41.94 24.85
CA LYS A 52 -4.54 42.11 23.88
C LYS A 52 -4.37 40.79 23.14
N THR A 53 -4.85 40.73 21.90
CA THR A 53 -4.76 39.53 21.07
C THR A 53 -3.29 39.29 20.73
N THR A 54 -2.61 38.50 21.55
CA THR A 54 -1.37 37.86 21.14
C THR A 54 -1.73 36.89 20.02
N THR A 55 -1.48 37.29 18.77
CA THR A 55 -1.54 36.39 17.63
C THR A 55 -0.57 35.25 17.87
N SER A 56 -1.11 34.11 18.29
CA SER A 56 -0.41 32.83 18.23
C SER A 56 -0.11 32.58 16.76
N THR A 57 1.14 32.81 16.34
CA THR A 57 1.59 32.41 15.01
C THR A 57 1.60 30.90 14.97
N THR A 58 0.61 30.30 14.31
CA THR A 58 0.58 28.87 14.03
C THR A 58 1.86 28.49 13.29
N LYS A 59 2.77 27.80 13.97
CA LYS A 59 3.97 27.22 13.35
C LYS A 59 3.55 25.91 12.70
N TYR A 60 3.81 25.78 11.40
CA TYR A 60 3.56 24.54 10.67
C TYR A 60 4.83 23.69 10.72
N THR A 61 4.69 22.37 10.82
CA THR A 61 5.82 21.44 10.88
C THR A 61 5.77 20.45 9.73
N LEU A 62 6.93 20.21 9.14
CA LEU A 62 7.21 19.08 8.26
C LEU A 62 8.20 18.18 8.99
N VAL A 63 7.91 16.89 9.10
CA VAL A 63 8.79 15.96 9.81
C VAL A 63 9.31 14.92 8.83
N VAL A 64 10.63 14.74 8.75
CA VAL A 64 11.22 13.64 8.00
C VAL A 64 11.69 12.58 8.98
N ARG A 65 11.21 11.35 8.82
CA ARG A 65 11.66 10.21 9.62
C ARG A 65 12.79 9.50 8.88
N ALA A 66 14.00 9.52 9.42
CA ALA A 66 15.20 9.06 8.74
C ALA A 66 16.22 8.39 9.68
N LYS A 67 17.12 7.59 9.11
CA LYS A 67 18.34 7.08 9.77
C LYS A 67 19.53 7.22 8.82
N GLY A 68 20.74 7.21 9.37
CA GLY A 68 21.98 7.34 8.60
C GLY A 68 22.94 6.18 8.86
N VAL A 69 23.72 5.85 7.83
CA VAL A 69 24.99 5.13 7.98
C VAL A 69 26.10 6.17 8.00
N LEU A 70 26.94 6.13 9.03
CA LEU A 70 28.02 7.09 9.23
C LEU A 70 29.25 6.61 8.46
N ALA A 71 30.04 7.57 7.95
CA ALA A 71 31.36 7.32 7.42
C ALA A 71 32.35 8.32 8.04
N GLY A 72 33.39 7.81 8.70
CA GLY A 72 34.36 8.65 9.41
C GLY A 72 33.76 9.43 10.59
N GLY A 73 32.72 8.89 11.24
CA GLY A 73 32.02 9.53 12.36
C GLY A 73 31.05 10.65 11.99
N ILE A 74 30.85 10.91 10.69
CA ILE A 74 29.95 11.94 10.18
C ILE A 74 28.75 11.26 9.49
N GLY A 75 27.54 11.69 9.85
CA GLY A 75 26.28 11.19 9.29
C GLY A 75 25.90 11.88 7.96
N PRO A 76 24.94 11.30 7.22
CA PRO A 76 24.37 11.96 6.05
C PRO A 76 23.67 13.25 6.43
N VAL A 77 23.86 14.27 5.61
CA VAL A 77 23.27 15.60 5.74
C VAL A 77 22.05 15.66 4.84
N MET A 78 20.91 15.79 5.50
CA MET A 78 19.60 15.87 4.90
C MET A 78 19.13 17.33 4.86
N ARG A 79 18.95 17.87 3.66
CA ARG A 79 18.37 19.20 3.45
C ARG A 79 16.95 19.08 2.91
N VAL A 80 16.01 19.84 3.47
CA VAL A 80 14.62 19.83 3.02
C VAL A 80 14.30 21.13 2.30
N LEU A 81 13.63 21.01 1.15
CA LEU A 81 13.14 22.14 0.35
C LEU A 81 11.64 22.02 0.13
N VAL A 82 10.95 23.16 0.07
CA VAL A 82 9.56 23.27 -0.37
C VAL A 82 9.51 24.23 -1.57
N ASN A 83 9.00 23.75 -2.71
CA ASN A 83 9.00 24.46 -3.99
C ASN A 83 10.38 25.04 -4.35
N GLY A 84 11.45 24.27 -4.09
CA GLY A 84 12.84 24.69 -4.35
C GLY A 84 13.44 25.67 -3.35
N SER A 85 12.70 26.09 -2.32
CA SER A 85 13.22 26.93 -1.23
C SER A 85 13.62 26.08 -0.02
N ALA A 86 14.86 26.22 0.47
CA ALA A 86 15.33 25.47 1.63
C ALA A 86 14.57 25.87 2.91
N VAL A 87 14.06 24.87 3.63
CA VAL A 87 13.35 25.06 4.91
C VAL A 87 14.22 24.68 6.12
N GLY A 88 15.28 23.89 5.90
CA GLY A 88 16.28 23.57 6.91
C GLY A 88 17.15 22.39 6.50
N GLU A 89 18.12 22.07 7.36
CA GLU A 89 19.09 21.00 7.15
C GLU A 89 19.41 20.31 8.48
N ALA A 90 19.68 19.01 8.46
CA ALA A 90 20.05 18.22 9.63
C ALA A 90 21.07 17.13 9.28
N GLU A 91 22.07 16.93 10.15
CA GLU A 91 22.94 15.76 10.11
C GLU A 91 22.26 14.59 10.81
N VAL A 92 22.05 13.49 10.09
CA VAL A 92 21.32 12.30 10.55
C VAL A 92 22.30 11.30 11.16
N LYS A 93 22.69 11.53 12.41
CA LYS A 93 23.60 10.62 13.15
C LYS A 93 22.91 9.38 13.73
N SER A 94 21.59 9.37 13.78
CA SER A 94 20.85 8.22 14.32
C SER A 94 20.96 7.02 13.39
N THR A 95 21.42 5.88 13.92
CA THR A 95 21.51 4.61 13.19
C THR A 95 20.19 3.82 13.18
N THR A 96 19.21 4.26 13.97
CA THR A 96 17.81 3.83 13.92
C THR A 96 16.93 4.99 13.45
N TYR A 97 15.72 4.70 12.94
CA TYR A 97 14.83 5.74 12.43
C TYR A 97 14.41 6.72 13.52
N ALA A 98 14.73 7.99 13.33
CA ALA A 98 14.39 9.11 14.19
C ALA A 98 13.65 10.20 13.41
N ASP A 99 12.88 11.02 14.11
CA ASP A 99 12.09 12.10 13.52
C ASP A 99 12.89 13.40 13.52
N TYR A 100 12.97 14.07 12.35
CA TYR A 100 13.66 15.34 12.14
C TYR A 100 12.63 16.41 11.76
N PRO A 101 12.22 17.29 12.70
CA PRO A 101 11.21 18.31 12.44
C PRO A 101 11.81 19.59 11.84
N PHE A 102 11.12 20.11 10.82
CA PHE A 102 11.41 21.38 10.15
C PHE A 102 10.25 22.35 10.37
N THR A 103 10.53 23.52 10.93
CA THR A 103 9.51 24.56 11.15
C THR A 103 9.31 25.37 9.88
N LEU A 104 8.05 25.51 9.46
CA LEU A 104 7.65 26.26 8.28
C LEU A 104 6.95 27.57 8.68
N SER A 105 7.18 28.61 7.89
CA SER A 105 6.54 29.92 8.06
C SER A 105 5.09 29.97 7.57
N ALA A 106 4.65 28.96 6.80
CA ALA A 106 3.29 28.82 6.30
C ALA A 106 2.95 27.34 6.06
N ALA A 107 1.65 27.04 5.90
CA ALA A 107 1.19 25.73 5.49
C ALA A 107 1.70 25.40 4.08
N VAL A 108 1.97 24.12 3.81
CA VAL A 108 2.38 23.68 2.48
C VAL A 108 1.13 23.56 1.60
N ALA A 109 1.07 24.28 0.49
CA ALA A 109 -0.08 24.19 -0.41
C ALA A 109 -0.17 22.79 -1.05
N PRO A 110 -1.39 22.26 -1.32
CA PRO A 110 -1.55 20.99 -2.02
C PRO A 110 -0.76 20.97 -3.34
N SER A 111 -0.20 19.82 -3.68
CA SER A 111 0.69 19.61 -4.83
C SER A 111 2.01 20.39 -4.82
N SER A 112 2.35 21.14 -3.76
CA SER A 112 3.68 21.74 -3.62
C SER A 112 4.76 20.66 -3.65
N ARG A 113 5.89 20.95 -4.29
CA ARG A 113 7.04 20.04 -4.31
C ARG A 113 7.73 20.07 -2.95
N ILE A 114 8.06 18.90 -2.42
CA ILE A 114 8.90 18.74 -1.24
C ILE A 114 10.09 17.91 -1.66
N ASP A 115 11.31 18.41 -1.50
CA ASP A 115 12.54 17.68 -1.80
C ASP A 115 13.28 17.37 -0.50
N VAL A 116 13.56 16.09 -0.24
CA VAL A 116 14.49 15.62 0.79
C VAL A 116 15.80 15.29 0.10
N VAL A 117 16.86 16.03 0.40
CA VAL A 117 18.10 16.02 -0.39
C VAL A 117 19.24 15.50 0.47
N PHE A 118 19.89 14.43 0.00
CA PHE A 118 21.16 13.96 0.55
C PHE A 118 22.30 14.70 -0.18
N THR A 119 23.20 15.34 0.58
CA THR A 119 24.09 16.40 0.05
C THR A 119 25.57 16.23 0.32
N ASN A 120 25.97 15.19 1.05
CA ASN A 120 27.35 14.96 1.45
C ASN A 120 27.74 13.48 1.35
N ASP A 121 27.31 12.81 0.29
CA ASP A 121 27.75 11.46 -0.02
C ASP A 121 29.29 11.39 0.01
N ALA A 122 29.80 10.34 0.66
CA ALA A 122 31.22 10.11 0.84
C ALA A 122 31.48 8.66 1.23
N VAL A 123 32.62 8.15 0.76
CA VAL A 123 33.20 6.89 1.25
C VAL A 123 34.44 7.23 2.06
N VAL A 124 34.51 6.78 3.31
CA VAL A 124 35.67 6.94 4.20
C VAL A 124 36.20 5.54 4.55
N GLY A 125 37.35 5.17 3.98
CA GLY A 125 37.85 3.79 4.10
C GLY A 125 36.92 2.80 3.41
N THR A 126 36.33 1.86 4.17
CA THR A 126 35.34 0.88 3.66
C THR A 126 33.90 1.26 3.99
N GLU A 127 33.66 2.39 4.67
CA GLU A 127 32.33 2.84 5.08
C GLU A 127 31.74 3.79 4.04
N GLY A 128 30.53 3.51 3.56
CA GLY A 128 29.73 4.42 2.75
C GLY A 128 28.77 5.23 3.62
N ARG A 129 28.65 6.52 3.36
CA ARG A 129 27.66 7.37 4.04
C ARG A 129 26.34 7.30 3.27
N ASP A 130 25.29 6.83 3.94
CA ASP A 130 24.01 6.60 3.28
C ASP A 130 22.86 7.16 4.10
N LEU A 131 21.91 7.84 3.45
CA LEU A 131 20.68 8.32 4.06
C LEU A 131 19.54 7.34 3.81
N PHE A 132 18.77 7.00 4.85
CA PHE A 132 17.55 6.21 4.71
C PHE A 132 16.37 7.02 5.20
N VAL A 133 15.40 7.29 4.33
CA VAL A 133 14.15 7.95 4.66
C VAL A 133 13.06 6.89 4.80
N GLU A 134 12.30 6.94 5.89
CA GLU A 134 11.11 6.11 6.10
C GLU A 134 9.85 6.85 5.66
N SER A 135 9.74 8.13 6.02
CA SER A 135 8.57 8.94 5.65
C SER A 135 8.77 10.45 5.79
N VAL A 136 7.88 11.22 5.17
CA VAL A 136 7.71 12.67 5.33
C VAL A 136 6.27 12.95 5.79
N LEU A 137 6.10 13.48 6.99
CA LEU A 137 4.82 13.98 7.49
C LEU A 137 4.67 15.46 7.13
N VAL A 138 3.62 15.78 6.38
CA VAL A 138 3.29 17.14 5.94
C VAL A 138 1.78 17.28 5.75
N ASN A 139 1.20 18.43 6.09
CA ASN A 139 -0.25 18.67 6.00
C ASN A 139 -1.12 17.62 6.74
N GLY A 140 -0.58 16.96 7.77
CA GLY A 140 -1.28 15.92 8.52
C GLY A 140 -1.34 14.56 7.81
N ALA A 141 -0.59 14.37 6.73
CA ALA A 141 -0.48 13.11 6.01
C ALA A 141 0.98 12.66 5.90
N THR A 142 1.19 11.35 6.06
CA THR A 142 2.50 10.71 5.96
C THR A 142 2.73 10.22 4.54
N LEU A 143 3.74 10.74 3.88
CA LEU A 143 4.21 10.32 2.57
C LEU A 143 5.39 9.35 2.73
N LYS A 144 5.44 8.27 1.96
CA LYS A 144 6.56 7.33 1.94
C LYS A 144 7.43 7.56 0.71
N PRO A 145 8.75 7.36 0.79
CA PRO A 145 9.65 7.44 -0.36
C PRO A 145 9.26 6.55 -1.54
N THR A 146 8.55 5.46 -1.27
CA THR A 146 8.08 4.49 -2.26
C THR A 146 6.64 4.75 -2.74
N ASP A 147 6.01 5.85 -2.30
CA ASP A 147 4.67 6.21 -2.75
C ASP A 147 4.69 6.54 -4.25
N SER A 148 3.58 6.24 -4.92
CA SER A 148 3.44 6.50 -6.36
C SER A 148 3.63 7.99 -6.67
N GLY A 149 4.51 8.28 -7.64
CA GLY A 149 4.83 9.65 -8.05
C GLY A 149 5.93 10.33 -7.23
N VAL A 150 6.46 9.68 -6.19
CA VAL A 150 7.73 10.08 -5.58
C VAL A 150 8.87 9.64 -6.48
N THR A 151 9.81 10.53 -6.75
CA THR A 151 10.97 10.24 -7.59
C THR A 151 12.27 10.53 -6.84
N LEU A 152 13.34 9.82 -7.20
CA LEU A 152 14.68 10.11 -6.75
C LEU A 152 15.51 10.54 -7.95
N ASP A 153 16.04 11.75 -7.92
CA ASP A 153 16.89 12.30 -8.98
C ASP A 153 18.34 12.31 -8.49
N ILE A 154 19.15 11.44 -9.09
CA ILE A 154 20.51 11.14 -8.60
C ILE A 154 21.52 12.13 -9.18
N GLY A 155 22.20 12.85 -8.31
CA GLY A 155 23.22 13.81 -8.70
C GLY A 155 23.57 14.77 -7.56
N SER A 156 24.75 15.38 -7.63
CA SER A 156 25.20 16.37 -6.65
C SER A 156 24.83 17.80 -7.05
N GLY A 157 24.57 18.64 -6.06
CA GLY A 157 24.24 20.06 -6.29
C GLY A 157 23.04 20.25 -7.23
N ALA A 158 23.26 20.93 -8.36
CA ALA A 158 22.20 21.17 -9.35
C ALA A 158 21.74 19.90 -10.09
N ALA A 159 22.62 18.90 -10.22
CA ALA A 159 22.30 17.63 -10.89
C ALA A 159 21.28 16.81 -10.11
N ALA A 160 21.15 17.02 -8.80
CA ALA A 160 20.08 16.43 -7.99
C ALA A 160 18.66 16.89 -8.44
N PHE A 161 18.56 17.84 -9.36
CA PHE A 161 17.30 18.48 -9.72
C PHE A 161 17.02 18.55 -11.23
N ASP A 162 17.94 18.07 -12.07
CA ASP A 162 17.93 18.29 -13.52
C ASP A 162 16.97 17.38 -14.31
N GLY A 163 16.47 16.31 -13.67
CA GLY A 163 15.54 15.38 -14.27
C GLY A 163 16.18 14.35 -15.21
N LEU A 164 17.51 14.22 -15.22
CA LEU A 164 18.21 13.31 -16.12
C LEU A 164 18.36 11.91 -15.52
N ASN A 165 18.70 11.79 -14.23
CA ASN A 165 18.96 10.51 -13.56
C ASN A 165 17.84 10.16 -12.59
N VAL A 166 16.61 10.21 -13.10
CA VAL A 166 15.41 10.01 -12.30
C VAL A 166 15.04 8.54 -12.24
N ILE A 167 15.00 7.99 -11.04
CA ILE A 167 14.46 6.67 -10.74
C ILE A 167 13.21 6.78 -9.86
N PRO A 168 12.39 5.72 -9.74
CA PRO A 168 11.33 5.68 -8.74
C PRO A 168 11.88 5.94 -7.34
N GLY A 169 11.12 6.65 -6.52
CA GLY A 169 11.51 6.93 -5.15
C GLY A 169 11.75 5.64 -4.36
N GLN A 170 12.76 5.68 -3.51
CA GLN A 170 13.15 4.58 -2.64
C GLN A 170 13.63 5.12 -1.30
N SER A 171 13.58 4.28 -0.27
CA SER A 171 13.98 4.69 1.08
C SER A 171 15.48 4.95 1.20
N ALA A 172 16.32 4.20 0.50
CA ALA A 172 17.77 4.33 0.60
C ALA A 172 18.34 5.29 -0.46
N LEU A 173 19.08 6.29 0.00
CA LEU A 173 19.82 7.24 -0.82
C LEU A 173 21.30 6.98 -0.60
N TYR A 174 21.90 6.24 -1.54
CA TYR A 174 23.31 5.84 -1.53
C TYR A 174 24.25 6.87 -2.17
N TRP A 175 23.68 7.95 -2.70
CA TRP A 175 24.40 8.98 -3.44
C TRP A 175 23.76 10.32 -3.14
N ASP A 176 24.50 11.40 -3.42
CA ASP A 176 23.88 12.71 -3.51
C ASP A 176 22.69 12.64 -4.46
N ALA A 177 21.52 13.03 -3.95
CA ALA A 177 20.26 12.91 -4.69
C ALA A 177 19.15 13.73 -4.02
N ALA A 178 18.13 14.08 -4.81
CA ALA A 178 16.89 14.66 -4.29
C ALA A 178 15.74 13.65 -4.38
N LEU A 179 15.20 13.25 -3.23
CA LEU A 179 13.96 12.48 -3.12
C LEU A 179 12.77 13.44 -3.08
N ARG A 180 11.89 13.36 -4.08
CA ARG A 180 10.95 14.43 -4.44
C ARG A 180 9.52 13.94 -4.27
N PHE A 181 8.78 14.61 -3.39
CA PHE A 181 7.39 14.33 -3.05
C PHE A 181 6.47 15.46 -3.54
N LYS A 182 5.17 15.18 -3.57
CA LYS A 182 4.11 16.19 -3.71
C LYS A 182 3.32 16.27 -2.41
N ALA A 183 3.15 17.48 -1.89
CA ALA A 183 2.34 17.71 -0.71
C ALA A 183 0.88 17.31 -0.97
N PRO A 184 0.23 16.54 -0.09
CA PRO A 184 -1.16 16.17 -0.24
C PRO A 184 -2.08 17.37 0.05
N ALA A 185 -3.35 17.24 -0.36
CA ALA A 185 -4.38 18.20 0.02
C ALA A 185 -4.46 18.31 1.55
N SER A 186 -4.52 19.55 2.06
CA SER A 186 -4.65 19.78 3.50
C SER A 186 -5.98 19.23 3.99
N THR A 187 -5.95 18.25 4.88
CA THR A 187 -7.14 17.59 5.45
C THR A 187 -7.70 18.44 6.59
N THR A 188 -8.20 19.65 6.30
CA THR A 188 -8.67 20.59 7.34
C THR A 188 -10.02 20.24 7.98
N THR A 189 -10.50 19.00 7.89
CA THR A 189 -11.53 18.51 8.81
C THR A 189 -10.87 17.56 9.81
N ALA A 190 -10.20 18.14 10.81
CA ALA A 190 -9.70 17.37 11.95
C ALA A 190 -10.89 16.77 12.72
N ASN A 191 -10.93 15.45 12.80
CA ASN A 191 -12.04 14.73 13.44
C ASN A 191 -11.67 14.21 14.86
N VAL A 192 -10.38 14.24 15.23
CA VAL A 192 -9.89 14.06 16.60
C VAL A 192 -8.91 15.19 16.94
N ARG A 193 -9.08 15.83 18.11
CA ARG A 193 -8.11 16.78 18.67
C ARG A 193 -7.68 16.33 20.05
N VAL A 194 -6.38 16.17 20.26
CA VAL A 194 -5.80 15.85 21.58
C VAL A 194 -5.19 17.11 22.15
N ARG A 195 -5.65 17.54 23.32
CA ARG A 195 -5.09 18.67 24.05
C ARG A 195 -4.04 18.16 25.03
N ALA A 196 -2.77 18.43 24.76
CA ALA A 196 -1.65 17.85 25.49
C ALA A 196 -0.49 18.83 25.69
N LYS A 197 0.41 18.51 26.63
CA LYS A 197 1.70 19.18 26.84
C LYS A 197 2.76 18.14 27.18
N SER A 198 4.01 18.57 27.29
CA SER A 198 5.14 17.69 27.55
C SER A 198 6.17 18.27 28.52
N THR A 199 6.93 17.38 29.14
CA THR A 199 8.32 17.66 29.54
C THR A 199 9.25 16.91 28.59
N SER A 200 10.35 17.55 28.20
CA SER A 200 11.36 16.98 27.31
C SER A 200 12.56 16.51 28.14
N ALA A 201 13.30 15.53 27.62
CA ALA A 201 14.62 15.17 28.12
C ALA A 201 15.60 15.14 26.96
N ALA A 202 16.81 15.68 27.16
CA ALA A 202 17.84 15.82 26.12
C ALA A 202 17.33 16.53 24.84
N GLY A 203 16.42 17.50 25.02
CA GLY A 203 15.81 18.25 23.90
C GLY A 203 14.79 17.46 23.06
N VAL A 204 14.42 16.24 23.47
CA VAL A 204 13.42 15.39 22.82
C VAL A 204 12.14 15.38 23.65
N GLY A 205 11.00 15.62 23.01
CA GLY A 205 9.68 15.49 23.61
C GLY A 205 9.11 14.06 23.53
N PRO A 206 8.05 13.76 24.30
CA PRO A 206 7.30 12.53 24.16
C PRO A 206 6.63 12.46 22.78
N ILE A 207 6.62 11.27 22.19
CA ILE A 207 5.91 10.96 20.97
C ILE A 207 4.56 10.39 21.34
N MET A 208 3.54 11.19 21.03
CA MET A 208 2.13 10.88 21.18
C MET A 208 1.62 10.26 19.87
N ALA A 209 1.34 8.96 19.88
CA ALA A 209 0.58 8.29 18.82
C ALA A 209 -0.90 8.22 19.21
N VAL A 210 -1.80 8.43 18.26
CA VAL A 210 -3.25 8.42 18.50
C VAL A 210 -3.88 7.34 17.65
N ARG A 211 -4.75 6.53 18.27
CA ARG A 211 -5.47 5.45 17.61
C ARG A 211 -6.97 5.59 17.80
N ALA A 212 -7.73 5.30 16.75
CA ALA A 212 -9.19 5.20 16.76
C ALA A 212 -9.58 3.74 16.53
N ASP A 213 -10.30 3.14 17.47
CA ASP A 213 -10.72 1.73 17.45
C ASP A 213 -9.58 0.74 17.11
N GLY A 214 -8.38 1.02 17.64
CA GLY A 214 -7.17 0.21 17.44
C GLY A 214 -6.36 0.55 16.18
N THR A 215 -6.87 1.40 15.29
CA THR A 215 -6.16 1.88 14.09
C THR A 215 -5.43 3.18 14.40
N GLU A 216 -4.13 3.25 14.14
CA GLU A 216 -3.37 4.50 14.31
C GLU A 216 -3.76 5.55 13.27
N ILE A 217 -4.17 6.72 13.74
CA ILE A 217 -4.62 7.85 12.92
C ILE A 217 -3.57 8.96 12.81
N GLY A 218 -2.49 8.86 13.58
CA GLY A 218 -1.30 9.68 13.43
C GLY A 218 -0.44 9.68 14.69
N ARG A 219 0.75 10.26 14.57
CA ARG A 219 1.69 10.43 15.69
C ARG A 219 2.44 11.75 15.58
N ILE A 220 2.80 12.33 16.71
CA ILE A 220 3.54 13.59 16.76
C ILE A 220 4.42 13.67 18.00
N GLU A 221 5.59 14.28 17.86
CA GLU A 221 6.40 14.70 19.01
C GLU A 221 5.77 15.95 19.65
N VAL A 222 5.38 15.83 20.91
CA VAL A 222 4.85 16.95 21.69
C VAL A 222 6.03 17.66 22.34
N ARG A 223 6.31 18.90 21.92
CA ARG A 223 7.34 19.77 22.53
C ARG A 223 6.74 20.95 23.30
N SER A 224 5.42 21.08 23.31
CA SER A 224 4.74 22.20 23.96
C SER A 224 4.78 22.03 25.47
N THR A 225 5.38 22.99 26.18
CA THR A 225 5.37 23.03 27.65
C THR A 225 4.03 23.50 28.22
N ASP A 226 3.22 24.17 27.40
CA ASP A 226 1.83 24.53 27.69
C ASP A 226 0.85 23.59 26.97
N TYR A 227 -0.39 23.47 27.46
CA TYR A 227 -1.42 22.68 26.77
C TYR A 227 -1.75 23.27 25.41
N ALA A 228 -1.47 22.49 24.37
CA ALA A 228 -1.74 22.81 22.97
C ALA A 228 -2.62 21.72 22.35
N ASP A 229 -3.36 22.10 21.30
CA ASP A 229 -4.22 21.17 20.57
C ASP A 229 -3.45 20.54 19.41
N PHE A 230 -3.45 19.21 19.36
CA PHE A 230 -2.87 18.39 18.30
C PHE A 230 -4.00 17.73 17.52
N ALA A 231 -4.03 17.93 16.21
CA ALA A 231 -5.14 17.51 15.36
C ALA A 231 -4.78 16.26 14.56
N PHE A 232 -5.71 15.29 14.52
CA PHE A 232 -5.60 14.03 13.80
C PHE A 232 -6.84 13.82 12.91
N PRO A 233 -6.67 13.56 11.61
CA PRO A 233 -7.79 13.32 10.70
C PRO A 233 -8.40 11.92 10.91
N LEU A 234 -9.73 11.82 10.86
CA LEU A 234 -10.41 10.54 10.64
C LEU A 234 -10.80 10.46 9.15
N PRO A 235 -10.79 9.27 8.53
CA PRO A 235 -11.32 9.08 7.18
C PRO A 235 -12.75 9.63 7.07
N THR A 236 -13.05 10.39 6.01
CA THR A 236 -14.25 11.23 5.85
C THR A 236 -15.59 10.47 5.72
N SER A 237 -15.61 9.17 5.98
CA SER A 237 -16.78 8.29 5.97
C SER A 237 -16.89 7.37 7.20
N ALA A 238 -15.99 7.50 8.18
CA ALA A 238 -16.00 6.66 9.38
C ALA A 238 -17.02 7.16 10.42
N PRO A 239 -17.78 6.27 11.08
CA PRO A 239 -18.55 6.65 12.27
C PRO A 239 -17.64 7.18 13.37
N THR A 240 -18.17 7.96 14.32
CA THR A 240 -17.43 8.38 15.52
C THR A 240 -16.88 7.12 16.21
N PRO A 241 -15.55 7.01 16.42
CA PRO A 241 -14.94 5.79 16.94
C PRO A 241 -15.44 5.49 18.35
N ALA A 242 -15.56 4.21 18.70
CA ALA A 242 -16.01 3.79 20.03
C ALA A 242 -14.93 4.02 21.11
N ARG A 243 -13.66 4.04 20.71
CA ARG A 243 -12.49 4.18 21.57
C ARG A 243 -11.41 5.04 20.92
N ILE A 244 -10.80 5.92 21.72
CA ILE A 244 -9.54 6.59 21.38
C ILE A 244 -8.45 6.12 22.33
N ASP A 245 -7.31 5.71 21.79
CA ASP A 245 -6.10 5.42 22.55
C ASP A 245 -5.04 6.49 22.24
N VAL A 246 -4.50 7.14 23.28
CA VAL A 246 -3.36 8.08 23.21
C VAL A 246 -2.14 7.40 23.81
N VAL A 247 -1.10 7.20 23.01
CA VAL A 247 0.03 6.33 23.33
C VAL A 247 1.31 7.14 23.42
N PHE A 248 1.99 7.05 24.56
CA PHE A 248 3.36 7.54 24.74
C PHE A 248 4.32 6.39 24.41
N THR A 249 5.27 6.61 23.49
CA THR A 249 6.02 5.52 22.81
C THR A 249 7.55 5.67 22.80
N ASN A 250 8.08 6.69 23.45
CA ASN A 250 9.52 6.94 23.52
C ASN A 250 9.90 7.50 24.89
N ASP A 251 9.45 6.84 25.94
CA ASP A 251 9.88 7.18 27.28
C ASP A 251 11.42 7.20 27.42
N GLY A 252 11.89 8.00 28.36
CA GLY A 252 13.25 7.93 28.86
C GLY A 252 13.78 9.29 29.32
N SER A 253 14.81 9.21 30.14
CA SER A 253 15.37 10.32 30.90
C SER A 253 16.78 10.68 30.48
N SER A 254 17.23 11.87 30.85
CA SER A 254 18.61 12.31 30.69
C SER A 254 19.01 13.18 31.88
N GLY A 255 19.93 12.67 32.71
CA GLY A 255 20.31 13.35 33.95
C GLY A 255 19.11 13.54 34.89
N THR A 256 18.73 14.78 35.17
CA THR A 256 17.56 15.13 35.98
C THR A 256 16.29 15.39 35.15
N GLU A 257 16.39 15.35 33.82
CA GLU A 257 15.25 15.55 32.92
C GLU A 257 14.56 14.22 32.63
N ASP A 258 13.25 14.27 32.48
CA ASP A 258 12.41 13.12 32.20
C ASP A 258 11.37 13.47 31.13
N ARG A 259 11.13 12.54 30.20
CA ARG A 259 10.16 12.75 29.11
C ARG A 259 8.80 12.31 29.59
N ASN A 260 7.88 13.25 29.66
CA ASN A 260 6.53 12.93 30.10
C ASN A 260 5.49 13.58 29.19
N LEU A 261 4.44 12.83 28.87
CA LEU A 261 3.27 13.31 28.15
C LEU A 261 2.14 13.64 29.15
N TYR A 262 1.50 14.79 28.98
CA TYR A 262 0.34 15.16 29.77
C TYR A 262 -0.85 15.38 28.85
N VAL A 263 -1.92 14.62 29.01
CA VAL A 263 -3.13 14.70 28.19
C VAL A 263 -4.27 15.30 29.01
N GLU A 264 -4.73 16.49 28.63
CA GLU A 264 -5.87 17.15 29.28
C GLU A 264 -7.19 16.59 28.78
N SER A 265 -7.34 16.48 27.45
CA SER A 265 -8.58 16.00 26.85
C SER A 265 -8.41 15.54 25.41
N VAL A 266 -9.40 14.79 24.91
CA VAL A 266 -9.55 14.41 23.51
C VAL A 266 -10.93 14.81 23.00
N ALA A 267 -11.00 15.68 22.01
CA ALA A 267 -12.24 16.01 21.32
C ALA A 267 -12.45 15.13 20.09
N VAL A 268 -13.58 14.43 20.00
CA VAL A 268 -13.94 13.53 18.87
C VAL A 268 -15.45 13.44 18.71
N GLY A 269 -15.96 13.55 17.47
CA GLY A 269 -17.39 13.41 17.17
C GLY A 269 -18.32 14.32 18.00
N GLY A 270 -17.86 15.53 18.32
CA GLY A 270 -18.59 16.50 19.16
C GLY A 270 -18.51 16.25 20.67
N LYS A 271 -17.83 15.19 21.12
CA LYS A 271 -17.59 14.88 22.54
C LYS A 271 -16.19 15.30 22.97
N THR A 272 -16.02 15.61 24.25
CA THR A 272 -14.71 15.81 24.89
C THR A 272 -14.51 14.72 25.93
N LEU A 273 -13.54 13.84 25.69
CA LEU A 273 -13.14 12.76 26.59
C LEU A 273 -12.00 13.24 27.49
N LYS A 274 -11.97 12.79 28.73
CA LYS A 274 -10.96 13.15 29.72
C LYS A 274 -10.41 11.90 30.42
N PRO A 275 -9.14 11.91 30.87
CA PRO A 275 -8.60 10.82 31.68
C PRO A 275 -9.42 10.50 32.94
N GLY A 276 -10.20 11.46 33.46
CA GLY A 276 -11.08 11.25 34.61
C GLY A 276 -12.44 10.63 34.29
N ASP A 277 -12.75 10.33 33.03
CA ASP A 277 -14.05 9.75 32.65
C ASP A 277 -14.16 8.28 33.08
N THR A 278 -15.37 7.83 33.42
CA THR A 278 -15.62 6.44 33.82
C THR A 278 -15.19 5.45 32.73
N GLY A 279 -14.37 4.48 33.10
CA GLY A 279 -13.84 3.46 32.17
C GLY A 279 -12.58 3.89 31.41
N ALA A 280 -12.06 5.09 31.65
CA ALA A 280 -10.75 5.49 31.17
C ALA A 280 -9.63 4.76 31.95
N THR A 281 -8.65 4.23 31.24
CA THR A 281 -7.54 3.45 31.83
C THR A 281 -6.22 3.83 31.19
N ILE A 282 -5.11 3.61 31.89
CA ILE A 282 -3.77 3.58 31.32
C ILE A 282 -3.24 2.16 31.44
N ASP A 283 -2.79 1.57 30.33
CA ASP A 283 -2.08 0.28 30.34
C ASP A 283 -0.59 0.54 30.11
N MET A 284 0.23 0.17 31.11
CA MET A 284 1.64 0.54 31.17
C MET A 284 2.51 -0.50 30.46
N GLY A 285 3.29 -0.07 29.48
CA GLY A 285 4.23 -0.91 28.77
C GLY A 285 4.60 -0.38 27.40
N SER A 286 5.76 -0.81 26.89
CA SER A 286 6.21 -0.49 25.53
C SER A 286 5.68 -1.50 24.51
N GLY A 287 5.37 -1.04 23.29
CA GLY A 287 5.01 -1.92 22.18
C GLY A 287 3.74 -2.73 22.44
N ALA A 288 3.83 -4.06 22.42
CA ALA A 288 2.68 -4.95 22.66
C ALA A 288 2.17 -4.89 24.11
N ALA A 289 3.04 -4.55 25.08
CA ALA A 289 2.70 -4.48 26.49
C ALA A 289 1.79 -3.28 26.84
N ALA A 290 1.68 -2.26 25.98
CA ALA A 290 0.72 -1.17 26.17
C ALA A 290 -0.75 -1.59 25.98
N TRP A 291 -1.01 -2.89 25.76
CA TRP A 291 -2.31 -3.40 25.32
C TRP A 291 -2.66 -4.78 25.89
N ASP A 292 -1.80 -5.36 26.74
CA ASP A 292 -1.95 -6.74 27.20
C ASP A 292 -2.91 -6.86 28.39
N GLY A 293 -3.33 -5.74 28.98
CA GLY A 293 -4.23 -5.69 30.11
C GLY A 293 -3.59 -6.10 31.44
N VAL A 294 -2.27 -6.24 31.50
CA VAL A 294 -1.55 -6.71 32.69
C VAL A 294 -1.29 -5.56 33.67
N ASN A 295 -0.85 -4.39 33.17
CA ASN A 295 -0.44 -3.25 34.00
C ASN A 295 -1.42 -2.09 33.90
N VAL A 296 -2.71 -2.37 34.08
CA VAL A 296 -3.78 -1.38 33.94
C VAL A 296 -4.00 -0.59 35.22
N ILE A 297 -3.90 0.72 35.14
CA ILE A 297 -4.21 1.67 36.22
C ILE A 297 -5.37 2.60 35.82
N PRO A 298 -6.05 3.24 36.79
CA PRO A 298 -6.97 4.33 36.49
C PRO A 298 -6.28 5.41 35.65
N ALA A 299 -6.98 5.92 34.63
CA ALA A 299 -6.42 6.98 33.81
C ALA A 299 -6.16 8.26 34.60
N GLN A 300 -5.08 8.92 34.25
CA GLN A 300 -4.66 10.20 34.80
C GLN A 300 -4.07 11.06 33.68
N THR A 301 -3.99 12.36 33.92
CA THR A 301 -3.44 13.30 32.92
C THR A 301 -1.98 13.03 32.60
N ALA A 302 -1.18 12.65 33.60
CA ALA A 302 0.25 12.42 33.44
C ALA A 302 0.53 10.98 33.00
N ILE A 303 1.15 10.83 31.84
CA ILE A 303 1.65 9.57 31.29
C ILE A 303 3.17 9.66 31.35
N LEU A 304 3.74 9.01 32.37
CA LEU A 304 5.14 9.21 32.77
C LEU A 304 6.08 8.10 32.27
N TRP A 305 5.56 7.21 31.44
CA TRP A 305 6.26 6.05 30.90
C TRP A 305 5.57 5.61 29.62
N ASP A 306 6.20 4.72 28.86
CA ASP A 306 5.57 4.10 27.70
C ASP A 306 4.25 3.44 28.12
N ALA A 307 3.14 3.94 27.60
CA ALA A 307 1.81 3.48 27.97
C ALA A 307 0.74 3.91 26.97
N ALA A 308 -0.41 3.25 27.01
CA ALA A 308 -1.61 3.66 26.28
C ALA A 308 -2.69 4.18 27.24
N LEU A 309 -3.01 5.47 27.15
CA LEU A 309 -4.20 6.06 27.73
C LEU A 309 -5.41 5.73 26.84
N ARG A 310 -6.37 5.00 27.38
CA ARG A 310 -7.60 4.58 26.71
C ARG A 310 -8.79 5.39 27.18
N LEU A 311 -9.52 5.96 26.23
CA LEU A 311 -10.71 6.77 26.45
C LEU A 311 -11.88 6.20 25.62
N LEU A 312 -13.05 6.05 26.24
CA LEU A 312 -14.24 5.47 25.61
C LEU A 312 -15.23 6.57 25.21
N THR A 313 -15.75 6.53 23.97
CA THR A 313 -16.76 7.51 23.51
C THR A 313 -18.19 7.11 23.85
N THR A 314 -18.43 5.82 24.11
CA THR A 314 -19.68 5.26 24.64
C THR A 314 -19.42 4.80 26.06
N GLY A 315 -20.28 5.18 27.02
CA GLY A 315 -20.08 4.91 28.45
C GLY A 315 -20.23 3.44 28.87
N ALA A 316 -19.84 2.49 28.01
CA ALA A 316 -19.78 1.07 28.34
C ALA A 316 -18.62 0.84 29.31
N ALA A 317 -18.95 0.48 30.55
CA ALA A 317 -17.98 0.20 31.60
C ALA A 317 -16.99 -0.90 31.17
N ALA A 318 -15.70 -0.66 31.43
CA ALA A 318 -14.66 -1.67 31.28
C ALA A 318 -14.97 -2.89 32.20
N PRO A 319 -14.75 -4.14 31.75
CA PRO A 319 -14.92 -5.30 32.61
C PRO A 319 -13.91 -5.25 33.77
N ALA A 320 -14.40 -5.49 34.99
CA ALA A 320 -13.59 -5.44 36.21
C ALA A 320 -12.47 -6.51 36.18
N PRO A 321 -11.26 -6.20 36.73
CA PRO A 321 -10.17 -7.16 36.81
C PRO A 321 -10.57 -8.36 37.67
N THR A 322 -10.23 -9.56 37.20
CA THR A 322 -10.54 -10.83 37.88
C THR A 322 -9.62 -11.01 39.09
N PRO A 323 -10.14 -11.18 40.32
CA PRO A 323 -9.30 -11.45 41.50
C PRO A 323 -8.54 -12.78 41.39
N ALA A 324 -7.35 -12.82 41.99
CA ALA A 324 -6.47 -13.99 42.01
C ALA A 324 -7.14 -15.23 42.62
N PRO A 325 -6.87 -16.47 42.11
CA PRO A 325 -7.55 -17.67 42.58
C PRO A 325 -7.15 -18.05 44.00
N ALA A 326 -8.15 -18.30 44.86
CA ALA A 326 -7.99 -19.05 46.10
C ALA A 326 -7.96 -20.57 45.81
N PRO A 327 -7.28 -21.39 46.62
CA PRO A 327 -7.13 -22.82 46.37
C PRO A 327 -8.46 -23.57 46.49
N THR A 328 -8.78 -24.37 45.46
CA THR A 328 -10.07 -25.07 45.29
C THR A 328 -10.13 -26.41 46.05
N PRO A 329 -11.17 -26.66 46.88
CA PRO A 329 -11.53 -28.00 47.37
C PRO A 329 -12.23 -28.87 46.29
N ALA A 330 -12.25 -30.19 46.52
CA ALA A 330 -12.64 -31.26 45.59
C ALA A 330 -14.05 -31.13 44.92
N PRO A 331 -14.24 -31.69 43.70
CA PRO A 331 -15.38 -31.38 42.85
C PRO A 331 -16.65 -32.19 43.14
N THR A 332 -17.80 -31.53 42.95
CA THR A 332 -19.16 -32.11 42.90
C THR A 332 -19.65 -32.05 41.43
N PRO A 333 -20.48 -33.02 40.95
CA PRO A 333 -20.64 -33.28 39.51
C PRO A 333 -21.41 -32.21 38.72
N THR A 334 -20.96 -32.02 37.48
CA THR A 334 -21.36 -30.99 36.51
C THR A 334 -22.67 -31.32 35.77
N PRO A 335 -23.64 -30.39 35.67
CA PRO A 335 -24.80 -30.50 34.78
C PRO A 335 -24.45 -30.29 33.29
N ALA A 336 -25.28 -30.86 32.40
CA ALA A 336 -25.08 -30.93 30.95
C ALA A 336 -24.99 -29.54 30.25
N PRO A 337 -24.23 -29.44 29.13
CA PRO A 337 -23.94 -28.16 28.48
C PRO A 337 -25.13 -27.60 27.69
N THR A 338 -25.30 -26.28 27.76
CA THR A 338 -26.24 -25.51 26.94
C THR A 338 -25.62 -25.19 25.57
N PRO A 339 -26.39 -25.17 24.45
CA PRO A 339 -25.85 -24.96 23.11
C PRO A 339 -25.19 -23.59 22.91
N ALA A 340 -24.08 -23.55 22.16
CA ALA A 340 -23.32 -22.35 21.86
C ALA A 340 -24.10 -21.39 20.92
N PRO A 341 -24.04 -20.06 21.14
CA PRO A 341 -24.65 -19.07 20.24
C PRO A 341 -23.98 -19.06 18.86
N ALA A 342 -24.80 -18.81 17.82
CA ALA A 342 -24.35 -18.69 16.44
C ALA A 342 -23.39 -17.48 16.26
N PRO A 343 -22.32 -17.62 15.43
CA PRO A 343 -21.37 -16.53 15.18
C PRO A 343 -22.05 -15.30 14.56
N ALA A 344 -21.67 -14.12 15.03
CA ALA A 344 -22.08 -12.85 14.46
C ALA A 344 -21.54 -12.67 13.02
N PRO A 345 -22.30 -12.02 12.12
CA PRO A 345 -21.92 -11.84 10.73
C PRO A 345 -20.65 -10.98 10.60
N THR A 346 -19.71 -11.45 9.78
CA THR A 346 -18.46 -10.77 9.45
C THR A 346 -18.75 -9.39 8.82
N PRO A 347 -18.09 -8.30 9.26
CA PRO A 347 -18.21 -6.99 8.63
C PRO A 347 -17.85 -7.03 7.13
N ALA A 348 -18.60 -6.28 6.32
CA ALA A 348 -18.34 -6.14 4.90
C ALA A 348 -16.95 -5.49 4.65
N PRO A 349 -16.17 -5.94 3.64
CA PRO A 349 -14.88 -5.37 3.31
C PRO A 349 -14.98 -3.85 3.04
N ALA A 350 -14.00 -3.09 3.53
CA ALA A 350 -13.84 -1.68 3.21
C ALA A 350 -13.56 -1.53 1.70
N PRO A 351 -14.12 -0.50 1.03
CA PRO A 351 -13.99 -0.32 -0.41
C PRO A 351 -12.53 -0.10 -0.84
N ALA A 352 -12.16 -0.77 -1.94
CA ALA A 352 -10.83 -0.74 -2.52
C ALA A 352 -10.28 0.69 -2.76
N PRO A 353 -8.95 0.90 -2.62
CA PRO A 353 -8.31 2.15 -3.01
C PRO A 353 -8.59 2.45 -4.48
N ALA A 354 -9.07 3.65 -4.78
CA ALA A 354 -9.28 4.11 -6.14
C ALA A 354 -7.94 4.03 -6.91
N ALA A 355 -7.98 3.36 -8.07
CA ALA A 355 -6.88 3.34 -9.02
C ALA A 355 -6.37 4.77 -9.28
N SER A 356 -5.09 5.01 -8.98
CA SER A 356 -4.43 6.25 -9.41
C SER A 356 -4.43 6.28 -10.93
N SER A 357 -5.32 7.10 -11.50
CA SER A 357 -5.38 7.30 -12.95
C SER A 357 -4.06 7.90 -13.40
N VAL A 358 -3.24 7.09 -14.07
CA VAL A 358 -2.14 7.61 -14.89
C VAL A 358 -2.77 8.54 -15.92
N ILE A 359 -2.49 9.85 -15.83
CA ILE A 359 -2.90 10.81 -16.87
C ILE A 359 -2.01 10.50 -18.07
N ILE A 360 -2.57 9.74 -19.02
CA ILE A 360 -1.92 9.46 -20.29
C ILE A 360 -2.01 10.74 -21.15
N PRO A 361 -0.89 11.31 -21.64
CA PRO A 361 -0.94 12.48 -22.51
C PRO A 361 -1.50 12.10 -23.89
N THR A 362 -2.83 12.10 -24.03
CA THR A 362 -3.55 11.73 -25.25
C THR A 362 -3.48 12.80 -26.34
N SER A 363 -3.10 14.03 -26.01
CA SER A 363 -3.03 15.16 -26.97
C SER A 363 -1.95 15.03 -28.04
N THR A 364 -0.99 14.12 -27.86
CA THR A 364 0.09 13.84 -28.83
C THR A 364 0.01 12.45 -29.45
N ALA A 365 -0.94 11.63 -29.01
CA ALA A 365 -1.10 10.26 -29.48
C ALA A 365 -1.71 10.19 -30.89
N VAL A 366 -1.38 9.15 -31.65
CA VAL A 366 -2.01 8.86 -32.93
C VAL A 366 -3.33 8.14 -32.68
N ASN A 367 -4.45 8.86 -32.86
CA ASN A 367 -5.78 8.26 -32.77
C ASN A 367 -6.07 7.40 -34.00
N ILE A 368 -6.51 6.15 -33.80
CA ILE A 368 -6.81 5.25 -34.92
C ILE A 368 -7.90 5.77 -35.86
N THR A 369 -8.83 6.62 -35.41
CA THR A 369 -9.85 7.24 -36.28
C THR A 369 -9.24 8.23 -37.27
N SER A 370 -8.14 8.91 -36.88
CA SER A 370 -7.37 9.75 -37.81
C SER A 370 -6.68 8.95 -38.92
N MET A 371 -6.61 7.62 -38.77
CA MET A 371 -6.06 6.67 -39.73
C MET A 371 -7.15 5.87 -40.47
N GLY A 372 -8.42 6.26 -40.29
CA GLY A 372 -9.57 5.67 -40.99
C GLY A 372 -10.32 4.58 -40.22
N ALA A 373 -10.06 4.39 -38.92
CA ALA A 373 -10.88 3.50 -38.09
C ALA A 373 -12.29 4.08 -37.90
N VAL A 374 -13.30 3.23 -37.94
CA VAL A 374 -14.72 3.57 -37.77
C VAL A 374 -15.19 3.30 -36.34
N CYS A 375 -14.74 2.21 -35.73
CA CYS A 375 -15.07 1.81 -34.35
C CYS A 375 -16.57 1.68 -34.04
N ASP A 376 -17.33 1.10 -34.97
CA ASP A 376 -18.77 0.79 -34.88
C ASP A 376 -19.09 -0.63 -34.35
N GLY A 377 -18.06 -1.38 -33.93
CA GLY A 377 -18.14 -2.76 -33.49
C GLY A 377 -18.29 -3.80 -34.60
N LYS A 378 -18.26 -3.40 -35.88
CA LYS A 378 -18.51 -4.31 -37.02
C LYS A 378 -17.44 -4.18 -38.10
N THR A 379 -17.11 -2.95 -38.47
CA THR A 379 -16.10 -2.64 -39.49
C THR A 379 -14.74 -3.13 -39.01
N ASP A 380 -14.04 -3.88 -39.86
CA ASP A 380 -12.67 -4.31 -39.57
C ASP A 380 -11.69 -3.11 -39.64
N ASN A 381 -11.14 -2.74 -38.49
CA ASN A 381 -10.24 -1.60 -38.32
C ASN A 381 -8.76 -2.00 -38.39
N SER A 382 -8.43 -3.26 -38.70
CA SER A 382 -7.04 -3.76 -38.66
C SER A 382 -6.07 -2.90 -39.47
N ALA A 383 -6.46 -2.49 -40.68
CA ALA A 383 -5.62 -1.65 -41.53
C ALA A 383 -5.41 -0.23 -40.97
N ALA A 384 -6.38 0.33 -40.27
CA ALA A 384 -6.24 1.63 -39.62
C ALA A 384 -5.37 1.54 -38.36
N ILE A 385 -5.49 0.44 -37.61
CA ILE A 385 -4.64 0.12 -36.45
C ILE A 385 -3.18 -0.01 -36.90
N ASP A 386 -2.90 -0.77 -37.97
CA ASP A 386 -1.56 -0.94 -38.54
C ASP A 386 -0.93 0.42 -38.93
N LYS A 387 -1.70 1.28 -39.62
CA LYS A 387 -1.26 2.63 -40.00
C LYS A 387 -0.98 3.50 -38.77
N ALA A 388 -1.82 3.42 -37.75
CA ALA A 388 -1.63 4.19 -36.52
C ALA A 388 -0.38 3.76 -35.77
N ILE A 389 -0.13 2.45 -35.65
CA ILE A 389 1.08 1.89 -35.04
C ILE A 389 2.32 2.35 -35.79
N ALA A 390 2.33 2.26 -37.13
CA ALA A 390 3.46 2.73 -37.94
C ALA A 390 3.71 4.24 -37.77
N SER A 391 2.64 5.05 -37.73
CA SER A 391 2.74 6.50 -37.50
C SER A 391 3.24 6.83 -36.09
N ALA A 392 2.72 6.13 -35.07
CA ALA A 392 3.11 6.31 -33.68
C ALA A 392 4.59 5.96 -33.46
N LYS A 393 5.05 4.84 -34.05
CA LYS A 393 6.45 4.41 -34.02
C LYS A 393 7.38 5.45 -34.64
N SER A 394 7.06 5.96 -35.83
CA SER A 394 7.91 6.97 -36.50
C SER A 394 7.97 8.31 -35.76
N LYS A 395 6.95 8.62 -34.94
CA LYS A 395 6.88 9.85 -34.14
C LYS A 395 7.35 9.68 -32.69
N GLY A 396 7.60 8.46 -32.23
CA GLY A 396 7.92 8.19 -30.83
C GLY A 396 6.77 8.51 -29.86
N VAL A 397 5.51 8.37 -30.30
CA VAL A 397 4.31 8.63 -29.49
C VAL A 397 3.46 7.37 -29.35
N ALA A 398 2.40 7.43 -28.55
CA ALA A 398 1.47 6.31 -28.38
C ALA A 398 0.40 6.24 -29.48
N VAL A 399 -0.19 5.07 -29.64
CA VAL A 399 -1.47 4.84 -30.33
C VAL A 399 -2.60 5.06 -29.34
N LEU A 400 -3.65 5.78 -29.75
CA LEU A 400 -4.87 5.98 -28.97
C LEU A 400 -6.02 5.20 -29.59
N ILE A 401 -6.61 4.30 -28.80
CA ILE A 401 -7.90 3.67 -29.06
C ILE A 401 -9.00 4.58 -28.47
N PRO A 402 -9.83 5.24 -29.29
CA PRO A 402 -10.88 6.11 -28.79
C PRO A 402 -11.93 5.30 -28.03
N ALA A 403 -12.78 6.00 -27.27
CA ALA A 403 -14.00 5.39 -26.77
C ALA A 403 -14.86 4.91 -27.96
N GLY A 404 -15.38 3.70 -27.87
CA GLY A 404 -16.06 2.98 -28.94
C GLY A 404 -15.57 1.54 -29.07
N THR A 405 -16.13 0.81 -30.05
CA THR A 405 -15.79 -0.59 -30.29
C THR A 405 -15.09 -0.75 -31.62
N CYS A 406 -13.78 -0.92 -31.58
CA CYS A 406 -12.94 -1.06 -32.76
C CYS A 406 -12.73 -2.55 -33.06
N ALA A 407 -13.55 -3.09 -33.97
CA ALA A 407 -13.42 -4.48 -34.39
C ALA A 407 -12.15 -4.70 -35.24
N TYR A 408 -11.51 -5.86 -35.14
CA TYR A 408 -10.32 -6.25 -35.89
C TYR A 408 -10.35 -7.74 -36.24
N SER A 409 -9.67 -8.15 -37.32
CA SER A 409 -9.73 -9.51 -37.87
C SER A 409 -8.40 -10.28 -37.80
N ARG A 410 -7.31 -9.63 -37.41
CA ARG A 410 -5.96 -10.20 -37.36
C ARG A 410 -5.14 -9.65 -36.21
N VAL A 411 -4.07 -10.37 -35.88
CA VAL A 411 -3.12 -10.01 -34.81
C VAL A 411 -2.62 -8.57 -34.94
N ILE A 412 -2.67 -7.84 -33.83
CA ILE A 412 -2.12 -6.49 -33.70
C ILE A 412 -0.67 -6.62 -33.22
N LYS A 413 0.28 -5.95 -33.88
CA LYS A 413 1.72 -6.06 -33.54
C LYS A 413 2.27 -4.73 -32.99
N LEU A 414 2.73 -4.74 -31.74
CA LEU A 414 3.33 -3.60 -31.05
C LEU A 414 4.82 -3.87 -30.85
N ASP A 415 5.69 -3.23 -31.64
CA ASP A 415 7.14 -3.34 -31.47
C ASP A 415 7.70 -2.05 -30.85
N GLY A 416 7.88 -2.07 -29.53
CA GLY A 416 8.25 -0.91 -28.72
C GLY A 416 7.21 0.22 -28.72
N VAL A 417 6.00 -0.03 -29.25
CA VAL A 417 4.92 0.97 -29.37
C VAL A 417 3.96 0.85 -28.19
N LYS A 418 3.53 2.01 -27.69
CA LYS A 418 2.54 2.15 -26.62
C LYS A 418 1.13 2.21 -27.21
N LEU A 419 0.18 1.50 -26.65
CA LEU A 419 -1.24 1.52 -27.02
C LEU A 419 -2.08 1.83 -25.78
N TYR A 420 -2.85 2.93 -25.87
CA TYR A 420 -3.62 3.48 -24.77
C TYR A 420 -5.09 3.64 -25.14
N GLY A 421 -5.97 3.50 -24.16
CA GLY A 421 -7.38 3.85 -24.26
C GLY A 421 -7.89 4.64 -23.05
N SER A 422 -9.21 4.64 -22.87
CA SER A 422 -9.93 5.32 -21.80
C SER A 422 -10.73 4.32 -20.94
N GLY A 423 -10.09 3.20 -20.60
CA GLY A 423 -10.64 2.09 -19.82
C GLY A 423 -11.58 1.22 -20.64
N ASP A 424 -12.62 0.70 -19.99
CA ASP A 424 -13.61 -0.20 -20.59
C ASP A 424 -14.41 0.41 -21.75
N THR A 425 -14.34 1.74 -21.92
CA THR A 425 -14.97 2.43 -23.05
C THR A 425 -14.19 2.30 -24.36
N SER A 426 -12.88 2.01 -24.31
CA SER A 426 -12.03 1.79 -25.48
C SER A 426 -11.91 0.28 -25.74
N VAL A 427 -12.79 -0.24 -26.60
CA VAL A 427 -12.90 -1.68 -26.84
C VAL A 427 -12.19 -2.08 -28.13
N LEU A 428 -11.25 -3.01 -28.05
CA LEU A 428 -10.75 -3.77 -29.19
C LEU A 428 -11.52 -5.09 -29.28
N TYR A 429 -12.27 -5.29 -30.37
CA TYR A 429 -13.16 -6.44 -30.55
C TYR A 429 -12.63 -7.40 -31.62
N ALA A 430 -12.17 -8.58 -31.22
CA ALA A 430 -11.71 -9.60 -32.14
C ALA A 430 -12.89 -10.24 -32.91
N LEU A 431 -12.87 -10.16 -34.23
CA LEU A 431 -13.86 -10.80 -35.10
C LEU A 431 -13.65 -12.32 -35.24
N ASN A 432 -12.46 -12.80 -34.88
CA ASN A 432 -12.07 -14.20 -34.96
C ASN A 432 -11.25 -14.58 -33.73
N SER A 433 -11.72 -15.55 -32.93
CA SER A 433 -11.05 -16.02 -31.72
C SER A 433 -9.73 -16.78 -31.98
N SER A 434 -9.46 -17.17 -33.23
CA SER A 434 -8.15 -17.72 -33.63
C SER A 434 -7.10 -16.65 -33.95
N ASN A 435 -7.49 -15.37 -33.99
CA ASN A 435 -6.62 -14.23 -34.32
C ASN A 435 -6.97 -13.01 -33.45
N GLU A 436 -7.00 -13.20 -32.14
CA GLU A 436 -7.44 -12.21 -31.14
C GLU A 436 -6.29 -11.60 -30.33
N ALA A 437 -5.05 -11.88 -30.73
CA ALA A 437 -3.87 -11.47 -29.99
C ALA A 437 -3.37 -10.05 -30.33
N ILE A 438 -2.87 -9.38 -29.30
CA ILE A 438 -1.87 -8.33 -29.42
C ILE A 438 -0.50 -8.97 -29.16
N PHE A 439 0.40 -8.92 -30.14
CA PHE A 439 1.78 -9.33 -29.98
C PHE A 439 2.64 -8.12 -29.61
N MET A 440 3.33 -8.22 -28.48
CA MET A 440 4.24 -7.19 -27.97
C MET A 440 5.68 -7.62 -28.16
N TYR A 441 6.50 -6.74 -28.74
CA TYR A 441 7.91 -6.93 -29.02
C TYR A 441 8.74 -5.75 -28.53
N GLY A 442 10.06 -5.94 -28.51
CA GLY A 442 11.01 -4.85 -28.31
C GLY A 442 10.97 -4.29 -26.89
N THR A 443 11.58 -3.11 -26.70
CA THR A 443 11.66 -2.47 -25.37
C THR A 443 10.62 -1.37 -25.22
N GLY A 444 9.91 -1.33 -24.08
CA GLY A 444 9.01 -0.24 -23.72
C GLY A 444 7.62 -0.31 -24.36
N ALA A 445 7.23 -1.46 -24.92
CA ALA A 445 5.86 -1.66 -25.40
C ALA A 445 4.87 -1.62 -24.23
N GLU A 446 3.72 -0.96 -24.43
CA GLU A 446 2.70 -0.85 -23.40
C GLU A 446 1.29 -1.08 -23.96
N VAL A 447 0.43 -1.70 -23.16
CA VAL A 447 -1.01 -1.77 -23.39
C VAL A 447 -1.70 -1.28 -22.12
N ARG A 448 -2.44 -0.17 -22.20
CA ARG A 448 -3.13 0.39 -21.03
C ARG A 448 -4.55 0.82 -21.29
N GLN A 449 -5.40 0.68 -20.28
CA GLN A 449 -6.74 1.26 -20.24
C GLN A 449 -7.57 0.91 -21.49
N VAL A 450 -7.57 -0.35 -21.88
CA VAL A 450 -8.36 -0.87 -22.99
C VAL A 450 -9.10 -2.13 -22.57
N LYS A 451 -10.26 -2.37 -23.18
CA LYS A 451 -10.97 -3.64 -23.07
C LYS A 451 -10.71 -4.50 -24.30
N LEU A 452 -10.26 -5.73 -24.07
CA LEU A 452 -10.08 -6.76 -25.07
C LEU A 452 -11.25 -7.75 -24.97
N SER A 453 -12.07 -7.82 -26.01
CA SER A 453 -13.19 -8.76 -26.12
C SER A 453 -13.31 -9.23 -27.57
N GLY A 454 -14.33 -10.02 -27.89
CA GLY A 454 -14.51 -10.53 -29.25
C GLY A 454 -15.52 -11.66 -29.33
N VAL A 455 -15.54 -12.32 -30.48
CA VAL A 455 -16.28 -13.57 -30.68
C VAL A 455 -15.78 -14.60 -29.65
N LYS A 456 -16.70 -15.15 -28.85
CA LYS A 456 -16.35 -16.10 -27.80
C LYS A 456 -16.02 -17.46 -28.42
N ALA A 457 -14.82 -17.95 -28.15
CA ALA A 457 -14.46 -19.32 -28.47
C ALA A 457 -15.26 -20.30 -27.61
N THR A 458 -15.57 -21.45 -28.18
CA THR A 458 -16.20 -22.58 -27.47
C THR A 458 -15.20 -23.70 -27.16
N THR A 459 -13.97 -23.60 -27.69
CA THR A 459 -12.92 -24.61 -27.54
C THR A 459 -11.58 -23.94 -27.25
N ARG A 460 -10.82 -24.52 -26.30
CA ARG A 460 -9.46 -24.10 -26.00
C ARG A 460 -8.56 -24.30 -27.22
N LEU A 461 -7.76 -23.29 -27.55
CA LEU A 461 -6.77 -23.30 -28.62
C LEU A 461 -5.35 -23.18 -28.02
N ALA A 462 -4.35 -23.61 -28.78
CA ALA A 462 -2.94 -23.59 -28.37
C ALA A 462 -2.10 -22.57 -29.15
N ALA A 463 -2.64 -21.98 -30.21
CA ALA A 463 -1.93 -21.01 -31.04
C ALA A 463 -1.74 -19.68 -30.30
N TRP A 464 -0.57 -19.05 -30.47
CA TRP A 464 -0.26 -17.75 -29.88
C TRP A 464 -1.26 -16.67 -30.32
N GLU A 465 -1.71 -16.73 -31.56
CA GLU A 465 -2.70 -15.83 -32.17
C GLU A 465 -4.08 -15.91 -31.50
N ALA A 466 -4.33 -16.99 -30.74
CA ALA A 466 -5.56 -17.22 -29.99
C ALA A 466 -5.49 -16.74 -28.53
N THR A 467 -4.35 -16.19 -28.09
CA THR A 467 -4.22 -15.48 -26.80
C THR A 467 -4.74 -14.05 -26.92
N ARG A 468 -4.90 -13.31 -25.81
CA ARG A 468 -5.20 -11.86 -25.88
C ARG A 468 -3.98 -10.99 -25.99
N ILE A 469 -2.94 -11.29 -25.23
CA ILE A 469 -1.65 -10.62 -25.30
C ILE A 469 -0.55 -11.66 -25.23
N THR A 470 0.34 -11.69 -26.23
CA THR A 470 1.58 -12.46 -26.16
C THR A 470 2.78 -11.52 -26.21
N LEU A 471 3.75 -11.73 -25.33
CA LEU A 471 4.99 -10.98 -25.28
C LEU A 471 6.12 -11.82 -25.88
N PHE A 472 6.76 -11.34 -26.93
CA PHE A 472 7.88 -12.01 -27.60
C PHE A 472 9.15 -11.17 -27.41
N ALA A 473 10.07 -11.66 -26.58
CA ALA A 473 11.31 -10.96 -26.22
C ALA A 473 11.12 -9.51 -25.78
N ALA A 474 9.94 -9.21 -25.22
CA ALA A 474 9.58 -7.85 -24.81
C ALA A 474 10.35 -7.49 -23.54
N LYS A 475 10.81 -6.24 -23.46
CA LYS A 475 11.56 -5.70 -22.31
C LYS A 475 10.94 -4.41 -21.82
N ASN A 476 11.03 -4.12 -20.53
CA ASN A 476 10.48 -2.88 -19.94
C ASN A 476 9.01 -2.67 -20.31
N PHE A 477 8.25 -3.76 -20.41
CA PHE A 477 6.87 -3.73 -20.92
C PHE A 477 5.88 -3.41 -19.80
N VAL A 478 4.72 -2.84 -20.18
CA VAL A 478 3.62 -2.62 -19.24
C VAL A 478 2.28 -3.08 -19.81
N ILE A 479 1.56 -3.90 -19.05
CA ILE A 479 0.15 -4.23 -19.28
C ILE A 479 -0.61 -3.78 -18.05
N ASP A 480 -1.38 -2.69 -18.18
CA ASP A 480 -1.93 -1.99 -17.01
C ASP A 480 -3.36 -1.48 -17.20
N HIS A 481 -4.25 -1.78 -16.26
CA HIS A 481 -5.68 -1.44 -16.35
C HIS A 481 -6.34 -1.97 -17.63
N VAL A 482 -5.99 -3.19 -18.05
CA VAL A 482 -6.62 -3.87 -19.18
C VAL A 482 -7.73 -4.79 -18.69
N THR A 483 -8.88 -4.74 -19.35
CA THR A 483 -9.97 -5.69 -19.13
C THR A 483 -9.95 -6.74 -20.25
N ILE A 484 -9.66 -7.99 -19.90
CA ILE A 484 -9.76 -9.15 -20.80
C ILE A 484 -11.08 -9.88 -20.50
N ASP A 485 -11.95 -9.94 -21.51
CA ASP A 485 -13.23 -10.61 -21.45
C ASP A 485 -13.25 -11.80 -22.42
N GLY A 486 -12.84 -12.96 -21.90
CA GLY A 486 -12.69 -14.23 -22.59
C GLY A 486 -11.43 -14.33 -23.43
N SER A 487 -10.85 -15.52 -23.54
CA SER A 487 -9.81 -15.85 -24.53
C SER A 487 -9.90 -17.30 -24.96
N ALA A 488 -9.63 -17.59 -26.23
CA ALA A 488 -9.57 -18.95 -26.75
C ALA A 488 -8.35 -19.72 -26.20
N ALA A 489 -7.29 -19.02 -25.83
CA ALA A 489 -6.10 -19.55 -25.18
C ALA A 489 -5.85 -18.79 -23.86
N ALA A 490 -4.58 -18.46 -23.59
CA ALA A 490 -4.21 -17.70 -22.41
C ALA A 490 -4.62 -16.22 -22.53
N GLY A 491 -4.95 -15.58 -21.41
CA GLY A 491 -5.16 -14.13 -21.38
C GLY A 491 -3.88 -13.38 -21.74
N ILE A 492 -2.84 -13.54 -20.93
CA ILE A 492 -1.52 -12.94 -21.14
C ILE A 492 -0.47 -14.04 -21.10
N GLN A 493 0.42 -14.09 -22.09
CA GLN A 493 1.45 -15.11 -22.15
C GLN A 493 2.82 -14.54 -22.52
N THR A 494 3.89 -15.01 -21.88
CA THR A 494 5.27 -14.69 -22.26
C THR A 494 5.85 -15.73 -23.21
N ALA A 495 6.77 -15.27 -24.06
CA ALA A 495 7.58 -16.04 -24.97
C ALA A 495 8.94 -15.33 -25.20
N ASP A 496 9.89 -16.06 -25.76
CA ASP A 496 11.21 -15.62 -26.21
C ASP A 496 11.99 -14.81 -25.15
N ALA A 497 12.09 -15.30 -23.91
CA ALA A 497 12.87 -14.66 -22.82
C ALA A 497 12.43 -13.22 -22.48
N THR A 498 11.13 -12.94 -22.57
CA THR A 498 10.51 -11.68 -22.13
C THR A 498 10.92 -11.33 -20.69
N ASN A 499 11.32 -10.07 -20.44
CA ASN A 499 11.81 -9.70 -19.12
C ASN A 499 11.57 -8.24 -18.73
N ASN A 500 11.81 -7.92 -17.45
CA ASN A 500 11.71 -6.56 -16.89
C ASN A 500 10.35 -5.92 -17.21
N GLY A 501 9.26 -6.35 -16.59
CA GLY A 501 7.94 -5.79 -16.94
C GLY A 501 6.90 -5.87 -15.83
N SER A 502 5.76 -5.24 -16.08
CA SER A 502 4.66 -5.20 -15.12
C SER A 502 3.32 -5.55 -15.76
N ILE A 503 2.59 -6.45 -15.11
CA ILE A 503 1.21 -6.82 -15.41
C ILE A 503 0.38 -6.41 -14.20
N THR A 504 -0.25 -5.24 -14.26
CA THR A 504 -0.87 -4.60 -13.09
C THR A 504 -2.31 -4.12 -13.27
N TYR A 505 -3.12 -4.21 -12.22
CA TYR A 505 -4.48 -3.66 -12.21
C TYR A 505 -5.39 -4.16 -13.34
N ASN A 506 -5.12 -5.36 -13.88
CA ASN A 506 -5.90 -5.93 -14.95
C ASN A 506 -7.09 -6.72 -14.40
N THR A 507 -8.18 -6.76 -15.16
CA THR A 507 -9.31 -7.67 -14.90
C THR A 507 -9.35 -8.71 -16.02
N ILE A 508 -9.19 -9.99 -15.69
CA ILE A 508 -9.15 -11.08 -16.67
C ILE A 508 -10.23 -12.08 -16.34
N LYS A 509 -11.12 -12.36 -17.29
CA LYS A 509 -12.27 -13.24 -17.08
C LYS A 509 -12.42 -14.26 -18.19
N ASP A 510 -12.89 -15.45 -17.82
CA ASP A 510 -13.43 -16.46 -18.74
C ASP A 510 -12.46 -16.88 -19.87
N THR A 511 -11.16 -16.95 -19.58
CA THR A 511 -10.19 -17.58 -20.47
C THR A 511 -10.47 -19.08 -20.58
N LEU A 512 -10.17 -19.69 -21.73
CA LEU A 512 -10.28 -21.15 -21.91
C LEU A 512 -9.00 -21.90 -21.54
N ALA A 513 -7.89 -21.17 -21.35
CA ALA A 513 -6.66 -21.64 -20.74
C ALA A 513 -6.31 -20.74 -19.53
N ASP A 514 -5.03 -20.60 -19.26
CA ASP A 514 -4.49 -19.77 -18.20
C ASP A 514 -4.91 -18.30 -18.32
N SER A 515 -4.96 -17.57 -17.21
CA SER A 515 -5.17 -16.11 -17.28
C SER A 515 -3.86 -15.35 -17.53
N ILE A 516 -2.81 -15.67 -16.77
CA ILE A 516 -1.46 -15.12 -16.96
C ILE A 516 -0.47 -16.29 -16.92
N HIS A 517 0.23 -16.54 -18.02
CA HIS A 517 1.17 -17.66 -18.15
C HIS A 517 2.57 -17.16 -18.48
N MET A 518 3.51 -17.35 -17.56
CA MET A 518 4.91 -16.98 -17.73
C MET A 518 5.74 -18.23 -18.01
N THR A 519 6.33 -18.31 -19.20
CA THR A 519 7.19 -19.39 -19.70
C THR A 519 8.34 -18.82 -20.52
N ASP A 520 9.17 -19.68 -21.11
CA ASP A 520 10.20 -19.31 -22.08
C ASP A 520 11.28 -18.41 -21.51
N ASN A 521 11.89 -18.82 -20.39
CA ASN A 521 12.96 -18.09 -19.69
C ASN A 521 12.60 -16.63 -19.32
N ALA A 522 11.32 -16.36 -19.07
CA ALA A 522 10.86 -15.04 -18.67
C ALA A 522 11.45 -14.61 -17.31
N SER A 523 11.75 -13.32 -17.12
CA SER A 523 12.35 -12.88 -15.85
C SER A 523 12.11 -11.44 -15.42
N TYR A 524 12.23 -11.15 -14.12
CA TYR A 524 12.06 -9.80 -13.56
C TYR A 524 10.68 -9.18 -13.85
N ILE A 525 9.61 -9.97 -13.67
CA ILE A 525 8.23 -9.55 -13.95
C ILE A 525 7.45 -9.39 -12.64
N THR A 526 6.76 -8.26 -12.51
CA THR A 526 5.79 -8.01 -11.43
C THR A 526 4.36 -8.23 -11.93
N VAL A 527 3.63 -9.14 -11.29
CA VAL A 527 2.20 -9.39 -11.52
C VAL A 527 1.44 -8.90 -10.28
N ALA A 528 0.84 -7.71 -10.32
CA ALA A 528 0.27 -7.13 -9.10
C ALA A 528 -1.11 -6.47 -9.24
N ASN A 529 -1.94 -6.63 -8.20
CA ASN A 529 -3.27 -6.02 -8.12
C ASN A 529 -4.21 -6.44 -9.27
N ASN A 530 -4.01 -7.62 -9.85
CA ASN A 530 -4.89 -8.13 -10.90
C ASN A 530 -6.08 -8.87 -10.27
N ARG A 531 -7.22 -8.84 -10.96
CA ARG A 531 -8.40 -9.64 -10.64
C ARG A 531 -8.66 -10.65 -11.75
N ILE A 532 -8.62 -11.93 -11.40
CA ILE A 532 -8.83 -13.06 -12.28
C ILE A 532 -10.08 -13.83 -11.83
N GLU A 533 -10.99 -14.08 -12.77
CA GLU A 533 -12.21 -14.84 -12.52
C GLU A 533 -12.39 -15.92 -13.59
N ASN A 534 -12.74 -17.13 -13.15
CA ASN A 534 -13.20 -18.19 -14.04
C ASN A 534 -12.19 -18.62 -15.11
N ALA A 535 -10.88 -18.65 -14.78
CA ALA A 535 -9.87 -19.12 -15.72
C ALA A 535 -10.13 -20.59 -16.11
N GLY A 536 -9.84 -20.94 -17.35
CA GLY A 536 -10.02 -22.28 -17.92
C GLY A 536 -8.84 -23.21 -17.65
N ASP A 537 -7.82 -22.73 -16.96
CA ASP A 537 -6.68 -23.49 -16.42
C ASP A 537 -6.08 -22.65 -15.26
N ASP A 538 -4.75 -22.59 -15.13
CA ASP A 538 -4.08 -21.80 -14.09
C ASP A 538 -4.42 -20.30 -14.14
N GLY A 539 -4.72 -19.69 -12.98
CA GLY A 539 -4.93 -18.24 -12.93
C GLY A 539 -3.63 -17.48 -13.22
N ILE A 540 -2.60 -17.72 -12.42
CA ILE A 540 -1.25 -17.19 -12.64
C ILE A 540 -0.26 -18.34 -12.60
N ALA A 541 0.36 -18.63 -13.74
CA ALA A 541 1.32 -19.72 -13.89
C ALA A 541 2.74 -19.19 -14.12
N VAL A 542 3.69 -19.76 -13.38
CA VAL A 542 5.12 -19.75 -13.71
C VAL A 542 5.47 -21.16 -14.11
N VAL A 543 5.87 -21.37 -15.37
CA VAL A 543 6.22 -22.69 -15.88
C VAL A 543 7.56 -22.64 -16.58
N SER A 544 8.46 -23.56 -16.25
CA SER A 544 9.79 -23.65 -16.86
C SER A 544 9.98 -25.00 -17.52
N TYR A 545 9.73 -25.08 -18.82
CA TYR A 545 9.99 -26.28 -19.62
C TYR A 545 11.49 -26.39 -19.93
N LYS A 546 12.02 -27.61 -20.03
CA LYS A 546 13.44 -27.85 -20.37
C LYS A 546 13.81 -27.42 -21.79
N ASN A 547 12.81 -27.31 -22.67
CA ASN A 547 13.00 -26.91 -24.06
C ASN A 547 13.06 -25.38 -24.23
N ASP A 548 12.76 -24.61 -23.18
CA ASP A 548 12.61 -23.15 -23.19
C ASP A 548 13.94 -22.39 -22.99
N GLY A 549 15.09 -23.07 -23.14
CA GLY A 549 16.42 -22.46 -23.06
C GLY A 549 16.82 -21.87 -21.70
N GLY A 550 15.97 -21.95 -20.68
CA GLY A 550 16.24 -21.47 -19.32
C GLY A 550 15.00 -21.50 -18.42
N MET A 551 15.22 -21.21 -17.13
CA MET A 551 14.14 -21.15 -16.13
C MET A 551 13.52 -19.77 -16.07
N VAL A 552 12.20 -19.72 -15.93
CA VAL A 552 11.50 -18.50 -15.52
C VAL A 552 11.98 -18.11 -14.13
N ASN A 553 12.39 -16.86 -13.93
CA ASN A 553 13.00 -16.43 -12.67
C ASN A 553 12.72 -14.99 -12.24
N ASN A 554 12.93 -14.68 -10.97
CA ASN A 554 12.76 -13.32 -10.43
C ASN A 554 11.33 -12.78 -10.68
N ILE A 555 10.32 -13.59 -10.35
CA ILE A 555 8.91 -13.23 -10.52
C ILE A 555 8.33 -12.81 -9.19
N THR A 556 7.59 -11.69 -9.15
CA THR A 556 6.79 -11.31 -7.99
C THR A 556 5.32 -11.23 -8.37
N ALA A 557 4.49 -12.09 -7.80
CA ALA A 557 3.04 -11.99 -7.90
C ALA A 557 2.45 -11.55 -6.55
N ARG A 558 1.91 -10.33 -6.48
CA ARG A 558 1.38 -9.79 -5.22
C ARG A 558 0.04 -9.10 -5.31
N ASN A 559 -0.74 -9.15 -4.22
CA ASN A 559 -2.02 -8.44 -4.11
C ASN A 559 -3.05 -8.83 -5.19
N ASN A 560 -2.90 -10.01 -5.81
CA ASN A 560 -3.83 -10.46 -6.83
C ASN A 560 -5.04 -11.15 -6.20
N VAL A 561 -6.17 -11.12 -6.89
CA VAL A 561 -7.36 -11.90 -6.57
C VAL A 561 -7.58 -12.92 -7.67
N VAL A 562 -7.58 -14.21 -7.35
CA VAL A 562 -7.86 -15.30 -8.30
C VAL A 562 -8.99 -16.14 -7.74
N ILE A 563 -10.10 -16.20 -8.47
CA ILE A 563 -11.30 -16.90 -7.99
C ILE A 563 -11.98 -17.74 -9.07
N ASN A 564 -12.66 -18.80 -8.62
CA ASN A 564 -13.62 -19.56 -9.41
C ASN A 564 -13.04 -20.27 -10.64
N ASN A 565 -11.74 -20.59 -10.66
CA ASN A 565 -11.12 -21.32 -11.77
C ASN A 565 -11.91 -22.59 -12.12
N LYS A 566 -12.19 -22.76 -13.41
CA LYS A 566 -13.00 -23.85 -13.98
C LYS A 566 -12.19 -25.13 -14.17
N TRP A 567 -10.87 -24.99 -14.29
CA TRP A 567 -9.89 -26.07 -14.34
C TRP A 567 -8.55 -25.52 -13.83
N GLY A 568 -7.54 -26.38 -13.73
CA GLY A 568 -6.21 -25.97 -13.28
C GLY A 568 -6.21 -25.46 -11.83
N ARG A 569 -5.11 -24.85 -11.44
CA ARG A 569 -4.87 -24.30 -10.10
C ARG A 569 -5.13 -22.80 -10.10
N GLN A 570 -5.12 -22.15 -8.95
CA GLN A 570 -5.24 -20.69 -8.97
C GLN A 570 -3.90 -20.03 -9.29
N MET A 571 -2.85 -20.46 -8.60
CA MET A 571 -1.49 -20.04 -8.89
C MET A 571 -0.55 -21.24 -8.89
N SER A 572 0.37 -21.29 -9.85
CA SER A 572 1.33 -22.39 -9.97
C SER A 572 2.76 -21.89 -10.17
N VAL A 573 3.71 -22.69 -9.69
CA VAL A 573 5.14 -22.60 -9.97
C VAL A 573 5.58 -24.01 -10.34
N VAL A 574 5.55 -24.33 -11.64
CA VAL A 574 5.96 -25.62 -12.18
C VAL A 574 7.35 -25.46 -12.79
N GLY A 575 8.36 -25.74 -11.99
CA GLY A 575 9.70 -25.18 -12.18
C GLY A 575 9.73 -23.67 -11.91
N GLY A 576 10.89 -23.07 -12.11
CA GLY A 576 11.14 -21.64 -11.92
C GLY A 576 11.99 -21.34 -10.69
N SER A 577 12.58 -20.14 -10.64
CA SER A 577 13.54 -19.75 -9.59
C SER A 577 13.26 -18.35 -9.04
N LYS A 578 13.41 -18.13 -7.73
CA LYS A 578 13.24 -16.80 -7.10
C LYS A 578 11.85 -16.23 -7.38
N VAL A 579 10.82 -16.97 -6.99
CA VAL A 579 9.42 -16.60 -7.17
C VAL A 579 8.82 -16.19 -5.83
N LEU A 580 8.24 -15.00 -5.76
CA LEU A 580 7.52 -14.48 -4.59
C LEU A 580 6.02 -14.39 -4.88
N TYR A 581 5.23 -15.22 -4.22
CA TYR A 581 3.77 -15.12 -4.18
C TYR A 581 3.36 -14.54 -2.82
N GLU A 582 3.02 -13.25 -2.82
CA GLU A 582 2.78 -12.50 -1.58
C GLU A 582 1.42 -11.82 -1.56
N ASN A 583 0.72 -11.86 -0.42
CA ASN A 583 -0.50 -11.10 -0.22
C ASN A 583 -1.58 -11.34 -1.29
N ASN A 584 -1.76 -12.56 -1.79
CA ASN A 584 -2.80 -12.86 -2.79
C ASN A 584 -4.06 -13.43 -2.11
N TRP A 585 -5.23 -13.18 -2.71
CA TRP A 585 -6.51 -13.78 -2.34
C TRP A 585 -6.88 -14.85 -3.35
N LEU A 586 -6.95 -16.08 -2.88
CA LEU A 586 -7.12 -17.29 -3.66
C LEU A 586 -8.36 -18.03 -3.14
N GLU A 587 -9.45 -18.06 -3.89
CA GLU A 587 -10.72 -18.60 -3.39
C GLU A 587 -11.54 -19.37 -4.42
N ASN A 588 -12.11 -20.50 -4.00
CA ASN A 588 -13.05 -21.33 -4.77
C ASN A 588 -12.43 -21.85 -6.07
N ASN A 589 -11.67 -22.94 -6.01
CA ASN A 589 -11.29 -23.66 -7.22
C ASN A 589 -12.39 -24.69 -7.57
N ASN A 590 -13.19 -24.41 -8.60
CA ASN A 590 -14.35 -25.23 -8.95
C ASN A 590 -13.99 -26.62 -9.47
N ALA A 591 -12.77 -26.80 -9.97
CA ALA A 591 -12.24 -28.10 -10.37
C ALA A 591 -11.65 -28.92 -9.21
N GLY A 592 -11.60 -28.35 -8.00
CA GLY A 592 -11.07 -29.02 -6.83
C GLY A 592 -9.55 -29.20 -6.84
N TYR A 593 -8.82 -28.44 -7.66
CA TYR A 593 -7.36 -28.39 -7.61
C TYR A 593 -6.88 -27.36 -6.58
N ALA A 594 -5.57 -27.34 -6.34
CA ALA A 594 -4.94 -26.46 -5.37
C ALA A 594 -5.17 -24.96 -5.68
N CYS A 595 -5.17 -24.16 -4.61
CA CYS A 595 -4.98 -22.73 -4.75
C CYS A 595 -3.52 -22.47 -5.19
N ILE A 596 -2.56 -23.10 -4.51
CA ILE A 596 -1.13 -22.95 -4.80
C ILE A 596 -0.51 -24.32 -5.10
N TYR A 597 0.16 -24.43 -6.25
CA TYR A 597 0.81 -25.65 -6.69
C TYR A 597 2.27 -25.38 -7.06
N LEU A 598 3.18 -25.97 -6.31
CA LEU A 598 4.62 -25.82 -6.48
C LEU A 598 5.19 -27.17 -6.85
N ALA A 599 5.68 -27.31 -8.08
CA ALA A 599 5.95 -28.64 -8.60
C ALA A 599 7.13 -28.74 -9.57
N GLN A 600 7.56 -29.99 -9.74
CA GLN A 600 8.33 -30.47 -10.88
C GLN A 600 7.52 -31.59 -11.54
N GLU A 601 7.35 -31.50 -12.85
CA GLU A 601 6.56 -32.42 -13.69
C GLU A 601 7.37 -32.96 -14.88
N ASN A 602 7.75 -34.23 -14.82
CA ASN A 602 8.49 -35.01 -15.80
C ASN A 602 7.68 -35.29 -17.08
N PRO A 603 6.35 -35.58 -17.05
CA PRO A 603 5.54 -35.70 -18.26
C PRO A 603 5.58 -34.47 -19.17
N TYR A 604 5.84 -33.30 -18.59
CA TYR A 604 5.98 -32.03 -19.31
C TYR A 604 7.43 -31.57 -19.42
N ALA A 605 8.40 -32.40 -19.02
CA ALA A 605 9.82 -32.07 -19.02
C ALA A 605 10.11 -30.70 -18.39
N THR A 606 9.63 -30.46 -17.17
CA THR A 606 9.87 -29.20 -16.45
C THR A 606 11.07 -29.31 -15.49
N TYR A 607 11.67 -28.17 -15.18
CA TYR A 607 12.69 -28.05 -14.14
C TYR A 607 12.11 -28.21 -12.73
N GLY A 608 12.99 -28.45 -11.75
CA GLY A 608 12.67 -28.25 -10.33
C GLY A 608 12.32 -26.80 -9.98
N ALA A 609 11.45 -26.58 -8.99
CA ALA A 609 11.17 -25.25 -8.46
C ALA A 609 12.19 -24.87 -7.36
N HIS A 610 12.77 -23.68 -7.45
CA HIS A 610 13.87 -23.22 -6.57
C HIS A 610 13.58 -21.84 -5.96
N ASP A 611 13.90 -21.65 -4.67
CA ASP A 611 13.82 -20.34 -4.01
C ASP A 611 12.43 -19.69 -4.14
N VAL A 612 11.39 -20.45 -3.79
CA VAL A 612 9.99 -19.99 -3.89
C VAL A 612 9.47 -19.60 -2.51
N ILE A 613 8.99 -18.36 -2.39
CA ILE A 613 8.37 -17.86 -1.16
C ILE A 613 6.89 -17.62 -1.43
N VAL A 614 6.06 -18.28 -0.64
CA VAL A 614 4.60 -18.12 -0.62
C VAL A 614 4.22 -17.56 0.74
N GLN A 615 3.99 -16.25 0.81
CA GLN A 615 3.77 -15.58 2.08
C GLN A 615 2.53 -14.71 2.18
N ARG A 616 1.88 -14.74 3.35
CA ARG A 616 0.74 -13.86 3.68
C ARG A 616 -0.40 -13.91 2.66
N ASN A 617 -0.61 -15.05 2.00
CA ASN A 617 -1.75 -15.24 1.11
C ASN A 617 -2.97 -15.73 1.90
N THR A 618 -4.17 -15.40 1.43
CA THR A 618 -5.44 -15.97 1.93
C THR A 618 -5.95 -16.99 0.94
N LEU A 619 -6.11 -18.25 1.39
CA LEU A 619 -6.52 -19.38 0.57
C LEU A 619 -7.83 -19.97 1.10
N LYS A 620 -8.84 -20.10 0.25
CA LYS A 620 -10.17 -20.56 0.65
C LYS A 620 -10.72 -21.60 -0.30
N ASN A 621 -11.23 -22.71 0.25
CA ASN A 621 -12.01 -23.70 -0.49
C ASN A 621 -11.32 -24.18 -1.78
N CYS A 622 -10.17 -24.84 -1.60
CA CYS A 622 -9.28 -25.29 -2.66
C CYS A 622 -8.78 -26.71 -2.36
N GLY A 623 -8.45 -27.45 -3.41
CA GLY A 623 -8.10 -28.86 -3.30
C GLY A 623 -9.33 -29.75 -3.11
N SER A 624 -9.13 -31.05 -3.26
CA SER A 624 -10.18 -32.06 -3.03
C SER A 624 -9.56 -33.44 -2.89
N GLY A 625 -10.32 -34.37 -2.29
CA GLY A 625 -9.92 -35.77 -2.24
C GLY A 625 -9.88 -36.43 -3.64
N SER A 626 -10.71 -35.97 -4.58
CA SER A 626 -10.78 -36.53 -5.93
C SER A 626 -9.58 -36.17 -6.81
N THR A 627 -9.04 -34.95 -6.67
CA THR A 627 -7.80 -34.55 -7.35
C THR A 627 -6.56 -35.00 -6.57
N GLY A 628 -6.70 -35.22 -5.26
CA GLY A 628 -5.58 -35.45 -4.36
C GLY A 628 -4.84 -34.17 -3.95
N HIS A 629 -5.30 -33.00 -4.39
CA HIS A 629 -4.68 -31.72 -4.04
C HIS A 629 -5.14 -31.24 -2.65
N GLY A 630 -4.23 -30.59 -1.92
CA GLY A 630 -4.58 -29.72 -0.80
C GLY A 630 -4.79 -28.27 -1.27
N ALA A 631 -5.06 -27.35 -0.34
CA ALA A 631 -5.07 -25.92 -0.61
C ALA A 631 -3.72 -25.45 -1.17
N VAL A 632 -2.63 -25.94 -0.55
CA VAL A 632 -1.26 -25.85 -1.07
C VAL A 632 -0.73 -27.26 -1.32
N MET A 633 -0.08 -27.45 -2.46
CA MET A 633 0.58 -28.70 -2.81
C MET A 633 2.02 -28.45 -3.26
N VAL A 634 2.95 -29.20 -2.68
CA VAL A 634 4.37 -29.21 -3.05
C VAL A 634 4.78 -30.64 -3.40
N TYR A 635 5.27 -30.84 -4.61
CA TYR A 635 5.55 -32.18 -5.14
C TYR A 635 6.59 -32.18 -6.27
N SER A 636 7.42 -33.20 -6.32
CA SER A 636 8.28 -33.49 -7.48
C SER A 636 8.06 -34.94 -7.89
N ASP A 637 7.85 -35.17 -9.19
CA ASP A 637 7.50 -36.47 -9.74
C ASP A 637 8.67 -37.39 -10.09
N GLY A 638 9.90 -36.96 -9.83
CA GLY A 638 11.05 -37.87 -9.84
C GLY A 638 12.25 -37.40 -10.65
N ALA A 639 12.13 -36.35 -11.47
CA ALA A 639 13.21 -35.96 -12.37
C ALA A 639 14.18 -34.94 -11.76
N GLU A 640 13.67 -33.95 -11.03
CA GLU A 640 14.49 -32.91 -10.39
C GLU A 640 13.93 -32.49 -9.03
N ALA A 641 14.82 -32.02 -8.16
CA ALA A 641 14.48 -31.59 -6.82
C ALA A 641 13.80 -30.23 -6.81
N ASN A 642 12.75 -30.09 -6.00
CA ASN A 642 12.30 -28.78 -5.56
C ASN A 642 13.14 -28.37 -4.34
N THR A 643 13.65 -27.14 -4.31
CA THR A 643 14.59 -26.70 -3.29
C THR A 643 14.24 -25.33 -2.71
N ASN A 644 14.41 -25.16 -1.40
CA ASN A 644 14.21 -23.88 -0.70
C ASN A 644 12.83 -23.26 -0.97
N ILE A 645 11.78 -24.01 -0.63
CA ILE A 645 10.39 -23.53 -0.70
C ILE A 645 9.94 -23.12 0.69
N GLN A 646 9.41 -21.92 0.81
CA GLN A 646 8.95 -21.35 2.08
C GLN A 646 7.46 -21.00 1.99
N LEU A 647 6.66 -21.63 2.84
CA LEU A 647 5.25 -21.32 3.02
C LEU A 647 5.10 -20.56 4.34
N VAL A 648 4.88 -19.25 4.32
CA VAL A 648 5.02 -18.39 5.50
C VAL A 648 3.76 -17.56 5.77
N ARG A 649 3.17 -17.70 6.97
CA ARG A 649 2.08 -16.82 7.43
C ARG A 649 0.87 -16.71 6.50
N ASN A 650 0.54 -17.77 5.78
CA ASN A 650 -0.68 -17.83 4.99
C ASN A 650 -1.90 -18.11 5.88
N ASP A 651 -3.08 -17.56 5.53
CA ASP A 651 -4.36 -17.89 6.15
C ASP A 651 -5.12 -18.85 5.24
N ILE A 652 -5.26 -20.11 5.67
CA ILE A 652 -5.86 -21.20 4.90
C ILE A 652 -7.16 -21.63 5.57
N THR A 653 -8.28 -21.43 4.89
CA THR A 653 -9.61 -21.85 5.36
C THR A 653 -10.18 -22.90 4.41
N GLN A 654 -10.43 -24.09 4.93
CA GLN A 654 -11.01 -25.21 4.20
C GLN A 654 -12.30 -25.71 4.88
N ASN A 655 -13.02 -26.59 4.19
CA ASN A 655 -14.20 -27.30 4.69
C ASN A 655 -14.01 -28.81 4.49
N GLY A 656 -13.04 -29.37 5.23
CA GLY A 656 -12.69 -30.79 5.19
C GLY A 656 -11.63 -31.16 4.14
N GLN A 657 -11.28 -30.29 3.19
CA GLN A 657 -10.15 -30.51 2.27
C GLN A 657 -8.82 -30.51 3.03
N THR A 658 -7.77 -31.09 2.44
CA THR A 658 -6.41 -31.01 3.00
C THR A 658 -5.89 -29.57 2.95
N GLY A 659 -5.25 -29.11 4.02
CA GLY A 659 -4.65 -27.77 4.08
C GLY A 659 -3.38 -27.69 3.23
N ILE A 660 -2.26 -28.15 3.77
CA ILE A 660 -0.97 -28.18 3.07
C ILE A 660 -0.56 -29.64 2.85
N ARG A 661 -0.27 -30.00 1.59
CA ARG A 661 0.19 -31.34 1.20
C ARG A 661 1.60 -31.28 0.61
N ILE A 662 2.55 -32.02 1.17
CA ILE A 662 3.97 -32.01 0.75
C ILE A 662 4.49 -33.45 0.69
N PHE A 663 4.81 -33.94 -0.50
CA PHE A 663 5.27 -35.32 -0.70
C PHE A 663 6.28 -35.42 -1.84
N SER A 664 7.08 -36.50 -1.83
CA SER A 664 8.29 -36.75 -2.63
C SER A 664 9.58 -36.54 -1.85
N SER A 665 10.52 -37.49 -1.94
CA SER A 665 11.86 -37.41 -1.36
C SER A 665 12.77 -36.39 -2.07
N LEU A 666 12.32 -35.85 -3.20
CA LEU A 666 13.07 -34.86 -3.98
C LEU A 666 12.79 -33.41 -3.54
N ASN A 667 11.86 -33.18 -2.62
CA ASN A 667 11.71 -31.85 -2.04
C ASN A 667 12.74 -31.68 -0.91
N THR A 668 13.55 -30.61 -0.96
CA THR A 668 14.59 -30.33 0.04
C THR A 668 14.54 -28.87 0.50
N GLY A 669 14.89 -28.59 1.76
CA GLY A 669 14.86 -27.24 2.31
C GLY A 669 13.45 -26.63 2.35
N ILE A 670 12.42 -27.44 2.60
CA ILE A 670 11.04 -26.97 2.64
C ILE A 670 10.72 -26.47 4.06
N THR A 671 10.17 -25.26 4.14
CA THR A 671 9.75 -24.63 5.39
C THR A 671 8.26 -24.32 5.36
N VAL A 672 7.53 -24.75 6.39
CA VAL A 672 6.14 -24.40 6.67
C VAL A 672 6.11 -23.61 7.96
N ASP A 673 6.09 -22.28 7.86
CA ASP A 673 6.24 -21.38 9.01
C ASP A 673 4.98 -20.56 9.26
N SER A 674 4.40 -20.72 10.45
CA SER A 674 3.38 -19.84 11.01
C SER A 674 2.13 -19.69 10.13
N ASN A 675 1.76 -20.72 9.36
CA ASN A 675 0.53 -20.73 8.57
C ASN A 675 -0.66 -21.03 9.48
N LYS A 676 -1.69 -20.19 9.41
CA LYS A 676 -2.96 -20.43 10.11
C LYS A 676 -3.83 -21.32 9.22
N ILE A 677 -4.19 -22.50 9.70
CA ILE A 677 -4.99 -23.47 8.94
C ILE A 677 -6.25 -23.78 9.74
N THR A 678 -7.42 -23.57 9.12
CA THR A 678 -8.74 -23.73 9.75
C THR A 678 -9.65 -24.58 8.88
N GLY A 679 -10.44 -25.45 9.51
CA GLY A 679 -11.44 -26.32 8.85
C GLY A 679 -10.89 -27.39 7.90
N ALA A 680 -9.56 -27.53 7.77
CA ALA A 680 -8.92 -28.55 6.94
C ALA A 680 -8.84 -29.92 7.63
N ASN A 681 -8.93 -31.02 6.85
CA ASN A 681 -8.77 -32.38 7.35
C ASN A 681 -8.03 -33.30 6.33
N PRO A 682 -6.76 -33.67 6.58
CA PRO A 682 -5.89 -33.14 7.63
C PRO A 682 -5.45 -31.70 7.33
N ALA A 683 -5.05 -30.97 8.37
CA ALA A 683 -4.45 -29.64 8.21
C ALA A 683 -3.11 -29.70 7.46
N LEU A 684 -2.26 -30.68 7.82
CA LEU A 684 -0.98 -30.95 7.17
C LEU A 684 -0.94 -32.43 6.74
N SER A 685 -0.50 -32.68 5.51
CA SER A 685 -0.22 -34.02 4.96
C SER A 685 1.20 -34.01 4.38
N ILE A 686 2.19 -34.35 5.22
CA ILE A 686 3.61 -34.24 4.89
C ILE A 686 4.26 -35.62 4.97
N THR A 687 4.77 -36.10 3.84
CA THR A 687 5.57 -37.35 3.75
C THR A 687 6.98 -37.10 3.21
N THR A 688 7.28 -35.86 2.82
CA THR A 688 8.64 -35.42 2.49
C THR A 688 9.51 -35.42 3.74
N PRO A 689 10.74 -35.98 3.70
CA PRO A 689 11.65 -35.93 4.85
C PRO A 689 12.20 -34.52 5.09
N ASN A 690 12.56 -34.22 6.34
CA ASN A 690 13.27 -32.99 6.73
C ASN A 690 12.54 -31.67 6.39
N VAL A 691 11.20 -31.68 6.34
CA VAL A 691 10.41 -30.44 6.25
C VAL A 691 10.43 -29.74 7.61
N THR A 692 10.86 -28.48 7.66
CA THR A 692 10.78 -27.66 8.87
C THR A 692 9.35 -27.15 9.04
N VAL A 693 8.74 -27.44 10.19
CA VAL A 693 7.38 -26.98 10.51
C VAL A 693 7.41 -26.14 11.77
N VAL A 694 6.96 -24.89 11.66
CA VAL A 694 6.73 -23.98 12.78
C VAL A 694 5.23 -23.70 12.83
N ASN A 695 4.58 -24.11 13.91
CA ASN A 695 3.14 -23.92 14.06
C ASN A 695 2.80 -22.44 14.26
N TYR A 696 1.65 -22.01 13.72
CA TYR A 696 1.12 -20.68 13.99
C TYR A 696 0.70 -20.55 15.46
N VAL A 697 1.14 -19.48 16.12
CA VAL A 697 0.76 -19.12 17.50
C VAL A 697 -0.12 -17.87 17.50
N SER A 698 0.40 -16.78 16.95
CA SER A 698 -0.27 -15.47 16.86
C SER A 698 0.43 -14.57 15.83
N GLY A 699 -0.17 -13.42 15.53
CA GLY A 699 0.38 -12.42 14.60
C GLY A 699 -0.39 -12.33 13.29
N VAL A 700 0.06 -11.44 12.40
CA VAL A 700 -0.61 -11.19 11.13
C VAL A 700 -0.39 -12.35 10.16
N VAL A 701 -1.48 -12.84 9.60
CA VAL A 701 -1.51 -13.85 8.54
C VAL A 701 -2.45 -13.40 7.43
N GLY A 702 -2.22 -13.95 6.25
CA GLY A 702 -3.09 -13.74 5.09
C GLY A 702 -3.13 -12.30 4.59
N TYR A 703 -3.93 -12.15 3.54
CA TYR A 703 -4.24 -10.91 2.87
C TYR A 703 -5.74 -10.64 2.97
N VAL A 704 -6.10 -9.40 3.30
CA VAL A 704 -7.47 -8.94 3.15
C VAL A 704 -7.51 -8.21 1.82
N ALA A 705 -8.18 -8.82 0.83
CA ALA A 705 -8.36 -8.18 -0.45
C ALA A 705 -9.15 -6.87 -0.27
N PRO A 706 -8.70 -5.77 -0.89
CA PRO A 706 -9.41 -4.50 -0.90
C PRO A 706 -10.74 -4.57 -1.67
#